data_AF-A0A6M2BND4-F1
#
_entry.id   AF-A0A6M2BND4-F1
#
_cell.length_a   1.000
_cell.length_b   1.000
_cell.length_c   1.000
_cell.angle_alpha   90.00
_cell.angle_beta   90.00
_cell.angle_gamma   90.00
#
_symmetry.space_group_name_H-M   'P 1'
#
loop_
_entity.id
_entity.type
_entity.pdbx_description
1 polymer ?
#
loop_
_entity_poly.entity_id
_entity_poly.type
_entity_poly.pdbx_seq_one_letter_code
_entity_poly.pdbx_strand_id
1 'polypeptide(L)'
;MNATGSWKVTMSTPAGPQDMQLHIDAGDDRFSGRIESPLGNHEIAGTIRDGALHWQMKAKKPIPITVDFTATIDGDTLRGKARLGIFGKSILGGERLPSDTAPPQAVAADVDAVGEITGDSIDPRYAEPYVDINELRADPVPHRYVHGGFRNSDARFSFYFPPAEQYQGRFFHNTYPMALSEDIGPFPIEFEVSTGNLPFTLDSGAYYVQTNLGGADRAGGMADPAIAAYRVNAAAAKYSRVIAAELYGPHRPYGYLFGGSGGSYQVIGSAENTRDVWDGFLPFVMATPNAIPSMFTVRMHALRILKKRDRFPAIVDAISPGGSGDPYATLNDEERAALREVTRMGFPPRGWWNHAQLDSGYFMQVAPMVPMLDPGYVDDFWNKPGYLGHDPASGLAALRFTFDTTISAVTPGFPPQFELAAMPDGDCRNAHLIVIDGDDAGRSVPIARVDGHRLSFAYAADQSLLNSLRSGARVRIDNAWALAVETYHRHQLPTPDMCGWDQFRDGHGRPIYPQREMLIGPFGAANTAGTVPEGRIDGRMLVLEAAMDIDALAWQADWYRGKVRAALGDRGDEQFAIWFIDHTHHDNPQTPAARAHTVSYEGALQQGLRDLASWVESGQRPSSTRYRIVDAQLELPDRAAERGGIQPVIALQANGGVRTDVVVGEPVHFSAQIEVPPGAGSVVAAQWDFEGIGDYPHDAALTPQAMLSLTATHAYDKPGTYFAVLRAVSQRQGDVATPFGRIENLARVRVVVR
;
A
#
# COMPACT_ATOMS: atom_id res chain seq x y z
N MET A 1 -5.28 -48.94 -10.05
CA MET A 1 -5.98 -47.66 -10.24
C MET A 1 -5.48 -47.04 -11.53
N ASN A 2 -6.35 -46.61 -12.45
CA ASN A 2 -5.92 -45.90 -13.66
C ASN A 2 -5.98 -44.39 -13.41
N ALA A 3 -4.88 -43.82 -12.90
CA ALA A 3 -4.82 -42.41 -12.57
C ALA A 3 -4.33 -41.53 -13.72
N THR A 4 -3.62 -42.12 -14.70
CA THR A 4 -2.99 -41.40 -15.81
C THR A 4 -4.02 -40.65 -16.64
N GLY A 5 -3.76 -39.38 -16.96
CA GLY A 5 -4.61 -38.50 -17.74
C GLY A 5 -4.83 -37.14 -17.10
N SER A 6 -5.61 -36.30 -17.79
CA SER A 6 -5.97 -34.96 -17.34
C SER A 6 -7.31 -34.99 -16.60
N TRP A 7 -7.43 -34.22 -15.52
CA TRP A 7 -8.58 -34.20 -14.62
C TRP A 7 -8.99 -32.76 -14.36
N LYS A 8 -10.27 -32.42 -14.48
CA LYS A 8 -10.80 -31.19 -13.91
C LYS A 8 -11.12 -31.45 -12.45
N VAL A 9 -10.41 -30.81 -11.53
CA VAL A 9 -10.56 -30.97 -10.08
C VAL A 9 -11.00 -29.65 -9.48
N THR A 10 -11.93 -29.69 -8.54
CA THR A 10 -12.35 -28.56 -7.71
C THR A 10 -11.95 -28.85 -6.26
N MET A 11 -11.23 -27.92 -5.65
CA MET A 11 -10.81 -27.99 -4.24
C MET A 11 -11.59 -26.96 -3.41
N SER A 12 -12.20 -27.38 -2.30
CA SER A 12 -12.92 -26.46 -1.40
C SER A 12 -11.95 -25.72 -0.48
N THR A 13 -11.78 -24.40 -0.59
CA THR A 13 -10.87 -23.65 0.32
C THR A 13 -11.65 -22.64 1.18
N PRO A 14 -11.06 -22.12 2.28
CA PRO A 14 -11.66 -20.99 3.01
C PRO A 14 -11.93 -19.76 2.12
N ALA A 15 -11.18 -19.60 1.02
CA ALA A 15 -11.37 -18.56 0.01
C ALA A 15 -12.26 -19.01 -1.17
N GLY A 16 -13.05 -20.08 -1.00
CA GLY A 16 -13.97 -20.60 -2.02
C GLY A 16 -13.51 -21.87 -2.77
N PRO A 17 -14.39 -22.48 -3.59
CA PRO A 17 -14.01 -23.55 -4.51
C PRO A 17 -13.02 -23.05 -5.55
N GLN A 18 -11.96 -23.82 -5.75
CA GLN A 18 -10.88 -23.53 -6.68
C GLN A 18 -10.84 -24.63 -7.73
N ASP A 19 -11.21 -24.28 -8.97
CA ASP A 19 -11.06 -25.19 -10.11
C ASP A 19 -9.58 -25.26 -10.52
N MET A 20 -9.11 -26.47 -10.78
CA MET A 20 -7.76 -26.76 -11.23
C MET A 20 -7.81 -27.91 -12.24
N GLN A 21 -6.86 -27.96 -13.15
CA GLN A 21 -6.62 -29.11 -14.00
C GLN A 21 -5.42 -29.87 -13.46
N LEU A 22 -5.60 -31.17 -13.25
CA LEU A 22 -4.55 -32.05 -12.76
C LEU A 22 -4.17 -33.03 -13.87
N HIS A 23 -2.93 -32.97 -14.33
CA HIS A 23 -2.36 -33.87 -15.32
C HIS A 23 -1.51 -34.89 -14.57
N ILE A 24 -1.89 -36.16 -14.62
CA ILE A 24 -1.22 -37.24 -13.88
C ILE A 24 -0.55 -38.19 -14.87
N ASP A 25 0.70 -38.54 -14.59
CA ASP A 25 1.40 -39.69 -15.16
C ASP A 25 1.71 -40.68 -14.01
N ALA A 26 0.96 -41.78 -13.96
CA ALA A 26 1.02 -42.75 -12.88
C ALA A 26 1.77 -44.03 -13.31
N GLY A 27 2.76 -44.41 -12.49
CA GLY A 27 3.42 -45.72 -12.54
C GLY A 27 2.82 -46.70 -11.52
N ASP A 28 3.59 -47.73 -11.15
CA ASP A 28 3.09 -48.80 -10.27
C ASP A 28 2.87 -48.35 -8.81
N ASP A 29 3.83 -47.63 -8.22
CA ASP A 29 3.80 -47.21 -6.81
C ASP A 29 4.03 -45.69 -6.62
N ARG A 30 4.25 -44.96 -7.72
CA ARG A 30 4.55 -43.52 -7.74
C ARG A 30 3.85 -42.84 -8.91
N PHE A 31 3.68 -41.52 -8.79
CA PHE A 31 3.19 -40.70 -9.88
C PHE A 31 3.92 -39.36 -9.92
N SER A 32 3.99 -38.79 -11.11
CA SER A 32 4.33 -37.40 -11.37
C SER A 32 3.15 -36.72 -12.06
N GLY A 33 3.14 -35.39 -12.06
CA GLY A 33 2.06 -34.66 -12.70
C GLY A 33 2.21 -33.16 -12.56
N ARG A 34 1.22 -32.44 -13.06
CA ARG A 34 1.14 -30.99 -13.01
C ARG A 34 -0.26 -30.56 -12.63
N ILE A 35 -0.36 -29.58 -11.74
CA ILE A 35 -1.59 -28.86 -11.41
C ILE A 35 -1.55 -27.54 -12.16
N GLU A 36 -2.61 -27.23 -12.89
CA GLU A 36 -2.86 -25.92 -13.47
C GLU A 36 -4.05 -25.30 -12.77
N SER A 37 -3.94 -24.07 -12.30
CA SER A 37 -5.03 -23.44 -11.57
C SER A 37 -5.02 -21.92 -11.78
N PRO A 38 -6.16 -21.24 -11.51
CA PRO A 38 -6.18 -19.79 -11.32
C PRO A 38 -5.23 -19.30 -10.22
N LEU A 39 -4.66 -20.23 -9.45
CA LEU A 39 -3.71 -19.96 -8.38
C LEU A 39 -2.24 -20.19 -8.74
N GLY A 40 -1.95 -20.46 -10.02
CA GLY A 40 -0.62 -20.81 -10.52
C GLY A 40 -0.50 -22.29 -10.92
N ASN A 41 0.58 -22.59 -11.64
CA ASN A 41 0.87 -23.94 -12.13
C ASN A 41 1.98 -24.58 -11.27
N HIS A 42 1.79 -25.83 -10.86
CA HIS A 42 2.72 -26.54 -9.97
C HIS A 42 2.98 -27.96 -10.46
N GLU A 43 4.25 -28.35 -10.54
CA GLU A 43 4.62 -29.75 -10.71
C GLU A 43 4.44 -30.51 -9.40
N ILE A 44 3.94 -31.73 -9.47
CA ILE A 44 3.68 -32.59 -8.31
C ILE A 44 4.29 -33.98 -8.52
N ALA A 45 4.74 -34.56 -7.40
CA ALA A 45 5.15 -35.95 -7.36
C ALA A 45 4.64 -36.58 -6.06
N GLY A 46 4.25 -37.85 -6.13
CA GLY A 46 3.67 -38.54 -4.99
C GLY A 46 3.79 -40.06 -5.08
N THR A 47 3.15 -40.71 -4.13
CA THR A 47 3.09 -42.18 -4.02
C THR A 47 1.68 -42.67 -4.21
N ILE A 48 1.53 -43.86 -4.81
CA ILE A 48 0.28 -44.59 -4.92
C ILE A 48 0.32 -45.68 -3.86
N ARG A 49 -0.51 -45.58 -2.82
CA ARG A 49 -0.59 -46.56 -1.73
C ARG A 49 -2.04 -46.76 -1.31
N ASP A 50 -2.40 -47.99 -0.98
CA ASP A 50 -3.76 -48.35 -0.52
C ASP A 50 -4.89 -47.88 -1.44
N GLY A 51 -4.65 -47.87 -2.75
CA GLY A 51 -5.62 -47.38 -3.73
C GLY A 51 -5.90 -45.87 -3.62
N ALA A 52 -4.92 -45.08 -3.18
CA ALA A 52 -4.97 -43.62 -3.15
C ALA A 52 -3.64 -42.99 -3.60
N LEU A 53 -3.76 -41.83 -4.23
CA LEU A 53 -2.69 -40.90 -4.52
C LEU A 53 -2.39 -40.08 -3.27
N HIS A 54 -1.13 -40.02 -2.87
CA HIS A 54 -0.65 -39.17 -1.79
C HIS A 54 0.49 -38.28 -2.28
N TRP A 55 0.36 -36.97 -2.09
CA TRP A 55 1.43 -36.03 -2.38
C TRP A 55 1.41 -34.87 -1.39
N GLN A 56 2.52 -34.15 -1.32
CA GLN A 56 2.67 -32.95 -0.50
C GLN A 56 3.06 -31.79 -1.40
N MET A 57 2.49 -30.62 -1.13
CA MET A 57 3.00 -29.35 -1.65
C MET A 57 3.54 -28.54 -0.48
N LYS A 58 4.73 -27.94 -0.66
CA LYS A 58 5.40 -27.17 0.39
C LYS A 58 5.75 -25.79 -0.14
N ALA A 59 5.26 -24.75 0.52
CA ALA A 59 5.72 -23.39 0.34
C ALA A 59 6.67 -23.05 1.51
N LYS A 60 7.87 -22.55 1.23
CA LYS A 60 8.86 -22.16 2.28
C LYS A 60 8.80 -20.67 2.62
N LYS A 61 8.36 -19.84 1.67
CA LYS A 61 8.16 -18.40 1.79
C LYS A 61 6.70 -18.07 1.44
N PRO A 62 6.12 -16.99 1.98
CA PRO A 62 6.70 -16.08 2.98
C PRO A 62 6.68 -16.67 4.40
N ILE A 63 5.83 -17.68 4.64
CA ILE A 63 5.74 -18.49 5.86
C ILE A 63 5.71 -19.96 5.43
N PRO A 64 6.45 -20.88 6.10
CA PRO A 64 6.41 -22.30 5.78
C PRO A 64 5.01 -22.90 5.92
N ILE A 65 4.46 -23.39 4.81
CA ILE A 65 3.17 -24.10 4.76
C ILE A 65 3.38 -25.45 4.07
N THR A 66 2.83 -26.52 4.65
CA THR A 66 2.77 -27.84 4.03
C THR A 66 1.30 -28.20 3.82
N VAL A 67 0.99 -28.62 2.59
CA VAL A 67 -0.34 -29.09 2.20
C VAL A 67 -0.25 -30.57 1.87
N ASP A 68 -0.95 -31.39 2.64
CA ASP A 68 -1.01 -32.84 2.43
C ASP A 68 -2.25 -33.19 1.62
N PHE A 69 -2.08 -33.81 0.47
CA PHE A 69 -3.17 -34.24 -0.39
C PHE A 69 -3.35 -35.76 -0.34
N THR A 70 -4.59 -36.20 -0.43
CA THR A 70 -4.96 -37.61 -0.60
C THR A 70 -6.15 -37.71 -1.54
N ALA A 71 -6.03 -38.46 -2.63
CA ALA A 71 -7.10 -38.63 -3.62
C ALA A 71 -7.26 -40.09 -4.05
N THR A 72 -8.50 -40.53 -4.19
CA THR A 72 -8.90 -41.83 -4.76
C THR A 72 -9.54 -41.61 -6.11
N ILE A 73 -9.35 -42.57 -7.00
CA ILE A 73 -9.90 -42.55 -8.36
C ILE A 73 -10.82 -43.75 -8.55
N ASP A 74 -12.03 -43.48 -9.02
CA ASP A 74 -13.04 -44.46 -9.38
C ASP A 74 -13.56 -44.14 -10.79
N GLY A 75 -13.12 -44.95 -11.78
CA GLY A 75 -13.36 -44.70 -13.20
C GLY A 75 -12.85 -43.31 -13.65
N ASP A 76 -13.80 -42.44 -13.97
CA ASP A 76 -13.57 -41.06 -14.41
C ASP A 76 -13.88 -40.02 -13.32
N THR A 77 -14.04 -40.46 -12.07
CA THR A 77 -14.25 -39.58 -10.91
C THR A 77 -13.03 -39.59 -9.98
N LEU A 78 -12.59 -38.40 -9.57
CA LEU A 78 -11.57 -38.17 -8.56
C LEU A 78 -12.24 -37.63 -7.28
N ARG A 79 -11.91 -38.22 -6.12
CA ARG A 79 -12.37 -37.73 -4.80
C ARG A 79 -11.19 -37.68 -3.85
N GLY A 80 -11.09 -36.64 -3.04
CA GLY A 80 -9.96 -36.54 -2.13
C GLY A 80 -10.14 -35.51 -1.03
N LYS A 81 -9.07 -35.32 -0.26
CA LYS A 81 -8.96 -34.31 0.79
C LYS A 81 -7.59 -33.66 0.73
N ALA A 82 -7.52 -32.40 1.10
CA ALA A 82 -6.27 -31.70 1.35
C ALA A 82 -6.23 -31.17 2.79
N ARG A 83 -5.08 -31.25 3.45
CA ARG A 83 -4.84 -30.63 4.76
C ARG A 83 -4.00 -29.39 4.55
N LEU A 84 -4.60 -28.20 4.66
CA LEU A 84 -4.01 -26.91 4.32
C LEU A 84 -3.19 -26.32 5.50
N GLY A 85 -2.43 -27.13 6.22
CA GLY A 85 -1.72 -26.70 7.43
C GLY A 85 -2.68 -26.08 8.48
N ILE A 86 -2.44 -24.80 8.82
CA ILE A 86 -3.24 -24.00 9.77
C ILE A 86 -4.60 -23.57 9.22
N PHE A 87 -4.82 -23.65 7.90
CA PHE A 87 -6.06 -23.25 7.23
C PHE A 87 -7.12 -24.36 7.19
N GLY A 88 -6.90 -25.45 7.92
CA GLY A 88 -7.89 -26.53 8.11
C GLY A 88 -7.85 -27.63 7.04
N LYS A 89 -9.00 -28.26 6.81
CA LYS A 89 -9.18 -29.38 5.85
C LYS A 89 -10.01 -28.93 4.67
N SER A 90 -9.70 -29.49 3.51
CA SER A 90 -10.36 -29.23 2.23
C SER A 90 -10.77 -30.56 1.57
N ILE A 91 -11.77 -30.51 0.72
CA ILE A 91 -12.28 -31.63 -0.08
C ILE A 91 -11.89 -31.39 -1.54
N LEU A 92 -11.47 -32.46 -2.22
CA LEU A 92 -11.20 -32.50 -3.65
C LEU A 92 -12.31 -33.31 -4.33
N GLY A 93 -12.87 -32.80 -5.41
CA GLY A 93 -13.76 -33.54 -6.30
C GLY A 93 -13.37 -33.25 -7.74
N GLY A 94 -13.34 -34.24 -8.62
CA GLY A 94 -12.97 -34.00 -10.01
C GLY A 94 -13.46 -35.06 -10.97
N GLU A 95 -13.36 -34.74 -12.26
CA GLU A 95 -13.78 -35.56 -13.38
C GLU A 95 -12.66 -35.64 -14.42
N ARG A 96 -12.53 -36.78 -15.10
CA ARG A 96 -11.53 -36.97 -16.15
C ARG A 96 -11.87 -36.14 -17.38
N LEU A 97 -10.86 -35.49 -17.96
CA LEU A 97 -10.98 -34.74 -19.21
C LEU A 97 -10.76 -35.66 -20.44
N PRO A 98 -11.26 -35.27 -21.63
CA PRO A 98 -11.06 -36.01 -22.87
C PRO A 98 -9.58 -36.24 -23.21
N SER A 99 -9.27 -37.40 -23.81
CA SER A 99 -7.90 -37.87 -24.09
C SER A 99 -7.05 -36.97 -25.00
N ASP A 100 -7.69 -36.09 -25.78
CA ASP A 100 -7.00 -35.15 -26.69
C ASP A 100 -6.61 -33.83 -26.01
N THR A 101 -6.86 -33.70 -24.70
CA THR A 101 -6.40 -32.57 -23.88
C THR A 101 -4.91 -32.73 -23.61
N ALA A 102 -4.08 -32.37 -24.59
CA ALA A 102 -2.62 -32.43 -24.48
C ALA A 102 -2.15 -31.48 -23.37
N PRO A 103 -1.28 -31.94 -22.45
CA PRO A 103 -0.63 -31.03 -21.51
C PRO A 103 0.23 -30.02 -22.31
N PRO A 104 0.21 -28.73 -21.97
CA PRO A 104 1.23 -27.81 -22.50
C PRO A 104 2.62 -28.34 -22.14
N GLN A 105 3.63 -28.07 -22.99
CA GLN A 105 4.99 -28.59 -22.80
C GLN A 105 5.49 -28.32 -21.37
N ALA A 106 6.01 -29.36 -20.72
CA ALA A 106 6.60 -29.29 -19.40
C ALA A 106 7.69 -28.20 -19.36
N VAL A 107 7.44 -27.14 -18.58
CA VAL A 107 8.51 -26.25 -18.13
C VAL A 107 9.22 -27.03 -17.04
N ALA A 108 10.50 -27.36 -17.25
CA ALA A 108 11.27 -28.28 -16.42
C ALA A 108 11.03 -28.09 -14.91
N ALA A 109 10.70 -29.20 -14.22
CA ALA A 109 10.22 -29.28 -12.83
C ALA A 109 11.26 -28.95 -11.73
N ASP A 110 12.18 -28.01 -11.99
CA ASP A 110 13.20 -27.57 -11.01
C ASP A 110 13.44 -26.04 -11.04
N VAL A 111 12.54 -25.26 -11.68
CA VAL A 111 12.70 -23.80 -11.86
C VAL A 111 12.37 -22.95 -10.63
N ASP A 112 11.81 -23.52 -9.56
CA ASP A 112 11.46 -22.79 -8.32
C ASP A 112 12.51 -22.86 -7.22
N ALA A 113 13.56 -23.69 -7.38
CA ALA A 113 14.75 -23.59 -6.56
C ALA A 113 15.61 -22.42 -7.04
N VAL A 114 15.06 -21.21 -7.01
CA VAL A 114 15.83 -20.00 -7.29
C VAL A 114 16.85 -19.89 -6.17
N GLY A 115 18.13 -20.02 -6.53
CA GLY A 115 19.21 -19.57 -5.68
C GLY A 115 19.03 -18.09 -5.33
N GLU A 116 19.96 -17.55 -4.59
CA GLU A 116 19.94 -16.12 -4.32
C GLU A 116 19.91 -15.30 -5.61
N ILE A 117 19.02 -14.30 -5.68
CA ILE A 117 18.89 -13.45 -6.88
C ILE A 117 19.97 -12.39 -6.82
N THR A 118 20.94 -12.51 -7.71
CA THR A 118 22.05 -11.58 -7.82
C THR A 118 22.00 -10.83 -9.16
N GLY A 119 22.86 -9.82 -9.31
CA GLY A 119 23.07 -9.12 -10.58
C GLY A 119 23.46 -10.06 -11.73
N ASP A 120 24.17 -11.16 -11.42
CA ASP A 120 24.67 -12.13 -12.40
C ASP A 120 23.84 -13.42 -12.48
N SER A 121 22.90 -13.64 -11.55
CA SER A 121 22.05 -14.82 -11.60
C SER A 121 21.02 -14.71 -12.74
N ILE A 122 20.56 -15.84 -13.25
CA ILE A 122 19.44 -15.89 -14.21
C ILE A 122 18.32 -16.65 -13.51
N ASP A 123 17.15 -16.01 -13.37
CA ASP A 123 15.96 -16.71 -12.91
C ASP A 123 15.50 -17.65 -14.04
N PRO A 124 15.46 -18.98 -13.82
CA PRO A 124 15.10 -19.93 -14.87
C PRO A 124 13.72 -19.66 -15.47
N ARG A 125 12.78 -19.10 -14.69
CA ARG A 125 11.43 -18.73 -15.16
C ARG A 125 11.47 -17.61 -16.21
N TYR A 126 12.47 -16.75 -16.12
CA TYR A 126 12.62 -15.52 -16.91
C TYR A 126 13.92 -15.51 -17.72
N ALA A 127 14.44 -16.69 -18.07
CA ALA A 127 15.74 -16.84 -18.75
C ALA A 127 15.71 -16.46 -20.24
N GLU A 128 14.53 -16.43 -20.86
CA GLU A 128 14.35 -16.18 -22.30
C GLU A 128 13.55 -14.89 -22.55
N PRO A 129 14.17 -13.71 -22.40
CA PRO A 129 13.52 -12.45 -22.75
C PRO A 129 13.35 -12.32 -24.26
N TYR A 130 12.32 -11.59 -24.69
CA TYR A 130 12.10 -11.19 -26.08
C TYR A 130 11.65 -9.74 -26.16
N VAL A 131 11.91 -9.09 -27.29
CA VAL A 131 11.40 -7.75 -27.64
C VAL A 131 10.47 -7.91 -28.83
N ASP A 132 9.27 -7.33 -28.75
CA ASP A 132 8.29 -7.31 -29.84
C ASP A 132 8.05 -5.89 -30.39
N ILE A 133 8.28 -4.84 -29.60
CA ILE A 133 8.23 -3.44 -30.03
C ILE A 133 9.55 -2.75 -29.68
N ASN A 134 10.12 -2.04 -30.66
CA ASN A 134 11.27 -1.18 -30.48
C ASN A 134 11.18 0.01 -31.45
N GLU A 135 10.73 1.16 -30.94
CA GLU A 135 10.41 2.32 -31.77
C GLU A 135 10.77 3.64 -31.09
N LEU A 136 10.88 4.70 -31.87
CA LEU A 136 10.99 6.07 -31.36
C LEU A 136 9.59 6.66 -31.18
N ARG A 137 9.34 7.28 -30.03
CA ARG A 137 8.11 8.02 -29.74
C ARG A 137 8.45 9.48 -29.43
N ALA A 138 7.58 10.38 -29.84
CA ALA A 138 7.72 11.82 -29.57
C ALA A 138 7.05 12.23 -28.24
N ASP A 139 5.96 11.56 -27.89
CA ASP A 139 5.14 11.87 -26.72
C ASP A 139 5.31 10.83 -25.61
N PRO A 140 5.21 11.21 -24.32
CA PRO A 140 5.06 12.58 -23.82
C PRO A 140 6.36 13.42 -23.90
N VAL A 141 7.49 12.76 -24.11
CA VAL A 141 8.81 13.35 -24.42
C VAL A 141 9.55 12.42 -25.39
N PRO A 142 10.47 12.91 -26.23
CA PRO A 142 11.22 12.06 -27.15
C PRO A 142 11.94 10.93 -26.43
N HIS A 143 11.64 9.69 -26.80
CA HIS A 143 12.25 8.49 -26.21
C HIS A 143 12.23 7.31 -27.18
N ARG A 144 13.06 6.31 -26.92
CA ARG A 144 12.92 4.98 -27.52
C ARG A 144 12.14 4.08 -26.58
N TYR A 145 10.99 3.62 -27.06
CA TYR A 145 10.14 2.68 -26.36
C TYR A 145 10.50 1.25 -26.77
N VAL A 146 10.79 0.41 -25.79
CA VAL A 146 11.06 -1.02 -25.98
C VAL A 146 10.09 -1.79 -25.11
N HIS A 147 9.30 -2.68 -25.72
CA HIS A 147 8.38 -3.56 -25.01
C HIS A 147 8.66 -5.02 -25.35
N GLY A 148 8.32 -5.89 -24.41
CA GLY A 148 8.50 -7.31 -24.56
C GLY A 148 8.09 -8.10 -23.32
N GLY A 149 8.65 -9.29 -23.17
CA GLY A 149 8.36 -10.16 -22.05
C GLY A 149 9.34 -11.31 -21.95
N PHE A 150 8.96 -12.32 -21.16
CA PHE A 150 9.73 -13.55 -21.03
C PHE A 150 8.92 -14.73 -21.57
N ARG A 151 9.56 -15.57 -22.39
CA ARG A 151 8.86 -16.70 -23.04
C ARG A 151 8.25 -17.63 -22.00
N ASN A 152 7.10 -18.22 -22.37
CA ASN A 152 6.32 -19.13 -21.52
C ASN A 152 5.82 -18.49 -20.20
N SER A 153 5.77 -17.17 -20.10
CA SER A 153 5.35 -16.43 -18.91
C SER A 153 4.40 -15.29 -19.26
N ASP A 154 3.67 -14.81 -18.26
CA ASP A 154 2.82 -13.62 -18.39
C ASP A 154 3.52 -12.34 -17.95
N ALA A 155 4.77 -12.45 -17.50
CA ALA A 155 5.62 -11.31 -17.22
C ALA A 155 5.91 -10.50 -18.50
N ARG A 156 5.62 -9.20 -18.43
CA ARG A 156 5.87 -8.19 -19.46
C ARG A 156 6.67 -7.03 -18.88
N PHE A 157 7.40 -6.34 -19.75
CA PHE A 157 8.16 -5.15 -19.41
C PHE A 157 8.05 -4.09 -20.49
N SER A 158 8.18 -2.83 -20.07
CA SER A 158 8.43 -1.70 -20.96
C SER A 158 9.64 -0.91 -20.45
N PHE A 159 10.51 -0.52 -21.37
CA PHE A 159 11.68 0.33 -21.13
C PHE A 159 11.59 1.61 -21.97
N TYR A 160 11.92 2.74 -21.35
CA TYR A 160 11.81 4.06 -21.97
C TYR A 160 13.16 4.76 -21.93
N PHE A 161 13.87 4.71 -23.06
CA PHE A 161 15.26 5.15 -23.20
C PHE A 161 15.33 6.60 -23.71
N PRO A 162 16.09 7.50 -23.05
CA PRO A 162 16.26 8.88 -23.51
C PRO A 162 17.11 8.96 -24.80
N PRO A 163 17.13 10.11 -25.48
CA PRO A 163 18.15 10.40 -26.48
C PRO A 163 19.57 10.21 -25.90
N ALA A 164 20.51 9.75 -26.72
CA ALA A 164 21.85 9.37 -26.28
C ALA A 164 22.61 10.52 -25.60
N GLU A 165 22.38 11.75 -26.06
CA GLU A 165 22.94 12.98 -25.51
C GLU A 165 22.41 13.36 -24.12
N GLN A 166 21.27 12.80 -23.70
CA GLN A 166 20.69 13.02 -22.37
C GLN A 166 21.04 11.89 -21.38
N TYR A 167 21.41 10.71 -21.89
CA TYR A 167 21.65 9.54 -21.06
C TYR A 167 22.91 9.66 -20.20
N GLN A 168 22.78 9.38 -18.90
CA GLN A 168 23.86 9.49 -17.92
C GLN A 168 24.22 8.14 -17.26
N GLY A 169 23.91 7.01 -17.90
CA GLY A 169 24.35 5.70 -17.40
C GLY A 169 23.52 5.15 -16.23
N ARG A 170 22.22 5.47 -16.15
CA ARG A 170 21.36 5.05 -15.03
C ARG A 170 19.91 4.74 -15.42
N PHE A 171 19.17 4.08 -14.54
CA PHE A 171 17.73 3.86 -14.69
C PHE A 171 16.94 4.00 -13.39
N PHE A 172 15.69 4.44 -13.53
CA PHE A 172 14.69 4.43 -12.46
C PHE A 172 13.65 3.36 -12.73
N HIS A 173 13.35 2.55 -11.71
CA HIS A 173 12.42 1.44 -11.77
C HIS A 173 11.34 1.66 -10.71
N ASN A 174 10.09 1.84 -11.13
CA ASN A 174 8.96 1.94 -10.22
C ASN A 174 8.31 0.58 -9.98
N THR A 175 7.84 0.34 -8.76
CA THR A 175 7.03 -0.84 -8.46
C THR A 175 5.86 -0.48 -7.56
N TYR A 176 4.70 -1.07 -7.85
CA TYR A 176 3.50 -0.94 -7.01
C TYR A 176 2.60 -2.18 -7.17
N PRO A 177 2.04 -2.79 -6.11
CA PRO A 177 1.35 -4.09 -6.21
C PRO A 177 0.13 -4.12 -7.14
N MET A 178 -0.47 -2.96 -7.41
CA MET A 178 -1.59 -2.80 -8.33
C MET A 178 -1.19 -2.26 -9.71
N ALA A 179 0.11 -2.11 -10.01
CA ALA A 179 0.62 -1.84 -11.34
C ALA A 179 0.53 -3.11 -12.21
N LEU A 180 -0.67 -3.42 -12.69
CA LEU A 180 -0.96 -4.63 -13.47
C LEU A 180 -0.59 -4.51 -14.96
N SER A 181 -0.07 -3.36 -15.37
CA SER A 181 0.38 -3.07 -16.72
C SER A 181 1.88 -2.80 -16.71
N GLU A 182 2.52 -3.26 -17.76
CA GLU A 182 3.92 -3.04 -18.07
C GLU A 182 4.22 -1.63 -18.59
N ASP A 183 3.21 -0.84 -18.96
CA ASP A 183 3.41 0.54 -19.39
C ASP A 183 3.38 1.54 -18.23
N ILE A 184 4.12 2.65 -18.40
CA ILE A 184 4.20 3.76 -17.44
C ILE A 184 2.89 4.55 -17.35
N GLY A 185 1.87 3.90 -16.81
CA GLY A 185 0.59 4.49 -16.48
C GLY A 185 -0.13 5.30 -17.59
N PRO A 186 -1.21 6.03 -17.23
CA PRO A 186 -1.80 6.06 -15.89
C PRO A 186 -2.25 4.65 -15.49
N PHE A 187 -1.75 4.17 -14.35
CA PHE A 187 -2.19 2.90 -13.80
C PHE A 187 -3.70 3.00 -13.54
N PRO A 188 -4.49 1.93 -13.68
CA PRO A 188 -5.94 1.96 -13.44
C PRO A 188 -6.34 2.16 -11.96
N ILE A 189 -5.48 2.80 -11.16
CA ILE A 189 -5.67 3.06 -9.74
C ILE A 189 -6.01 4.52 -9.53
N GLU A 190 -7.07 4.77 -8.76
CA GLU A 190 -7.54 6.10 -8.36
C GLU A 190 -6.58 6.79 -7.35
N PHE A 191 -5.35 6.28 -7.18
CA PHE A 191 -4.44 6.61 -6.10
C PHE A 191 -3.17 7.28 -6.62
N GLU A 192 -2.83 8.43 -6.05
CA GLU A 192 -1.72 9.31 -6.47
C GLU A 192 -0.39 8.95 -5.79
N VAL A 193 -0.33 7.75 -5.20
CA VAL A 193 0.84 7.13 -4.56
C VAL A 193 1.69 6.26 -5.49
N SER A 194 1.22 6.01 -6.71
CA SER A 194 1.93 5.21 -7.73
C SER A 194 2.51 6.08 -8.83
N THR A 195 3.49 6.92 -8.48
CA THR A 195 4.03 7.93 -9.41
C THR A 195 5.17 7.38 -10.27
N GLY A 196 4.90 7.11 -11.55
CA GLY A 196 5.92 7.12 -12.60
C GLY A 196 5.89 8.46 -13.32
N ASN A 197 7.05 9.10 -13.56
CA ASN A 197 7.13 10.36 -14.29
C ASN A 197 8.21 10.28 -15.36
N LEU A 198 7.82 9.95 -16.59
CA LEU A 198 8.75 9.76 -17.70
C LEU A 198 9.55 11.03 -18.02
N PRO A 199 8.92 12.23 -18.18
CA PRO A 199 9.66 13.48 -18.39
C PRO A 199 10.75 13.73 -17.34
N PHE A 200 10.43 13.58 -16.05
CA PHE A 200 11.41 13.72 -14.96
C PHE A 200 12.55 12.70 -15.06
N THR A 201 12.21 11.46 -15.40
CA THR A 201 13.19 10.36 -15.49
C THR A 201 14.22 10.67 -16.56
N LEU A 202 13.77 11.05 -17.76
CA LEU A 202 14.66 11.36 -18.87
C LEU A 202 15.45 12.65 -18.62
N ASP A 203 14.84 13.68 -18.03
CA ASP A 203 15.52 14.91 -17.58
C ASP A 203 16.63 14.62 -16.54
N SER A 204 16.47 13.56 -15.75
CA SER A 204 17.48 13.09 -14.79
C SER A 204 18.57 12.20 -15.43
N GLY A 205 18.59 12.09 -16.76
CA GLY A 205 19.51 11.28 -17.53
C GLY A 205 19.33 9.77 -17.34
N ALA A 206 18.16 9.36 -16.87
CA ALA A 206 17.82 7.95 -16.62
C ALA A 206 16.91 7.42 -17.72
N TYR A 207 16.98 6.11 -18.01
CA TYR A 207 15.85 5.42 -18.66
C TYR A 207 14.87 4.90 -17.61
N TYR A 208 13.62 4.67 -18.00
CA TYR A 208 12.58 4.15 -17.12
C TYR A 208 12.37 2.64 -17.33
N VAL A 209 12.15 1.90 -16.24
CA VAL A 209 11.80 0.47 -16.25
C VAL A 209 10.46 0.25 -15.55
N GLN A 210 9.57 -0.48 -16.23
CA GLN A 210 8.27 -0.90 -15.70
C GLN A 210 8.02 -2.36 -16.03
N THR A 211 7.30 -3.06 -15.14
CA THR A 211 6.79 -4.41 -15.39
C THR A 211 5.33 -4.50 -15.00
N ASN A 212 4.65 -5.55 -15.47
CA ASN A 212 3.31 -5.93 -15.01
C ASN A 212 3.34 -6.85 -13.76
N LEU A 213 4.48 -6.93 -13.09
CA LEU A 213 4.73 -7.75 -11.90
C LEU A 213 4.48 -9.26 -12.07
N GLY A 214 4.46 -9.76 -13.30
CA GLY A 214 4.27 -11.18 -13.62
C GLY A 214 2.88 -11.54 -14.17
N GLY A 215 1.96 -10.58 -14.29
CA GLY A 215 0.64 -10.86 -14.88
C GLY A 215 -0.11 -11.97 -14.14
N ALA A 216 -0.49 -13.05 -14.83
CA ALA A 216 -1.12 -14.20 -14.17
C ALA A 216 -0.12 -15.10 -13.40
N ASP A 217 1.19 -14.99 -13.62
CA ASP A 217 2.19 -15.79 -12.88
C ASP A 217 2.17 -15.50 -11.37
N ARG A 218 1.72 -14.30 -10.98
CA ARG A 218 1.53 -13.89 -9.59
C ARG A 218 0.10 -14.11 -9.07
N ALA A 219 -0.83 -14.50 -9.94
CA ALA A 219 -2.22 -14.68 -9.57
C ALA A 219 -2.36 -16.03 -8.85
N GLY A 220 -2.69 -15.98 -7.55
CA GLY A 220 -2.99 -17.20 -6.80
C GLY A 220 -2.61 -17.23 -5.33
N GLY A 221 -3.47 -17.85 -4.51
CA GLY A 221 -3.25 -18.04 -3.08
C GLY A 221 -2.05 -18.94 -2.72
N MET A 222 -1.42 -19.60 -3.71
CA MET A 222 -0.15 -20.33 -3.54
C MET A 222 0.96 -19.89 -4.51
N ALA A 223 0.74 -18.81 -5.27
CA ALA A 223 1.80 -18.24 -6.10
C ALA A 223 2.96 -17.80 -5.19
N ASP A 224 4.20 -17.96 -5.67
CA ASP A 224 5.38 -17.51 -4.95
C ASP A 224 5.32 -15.97 -4.81
N PRO A 225 5.21 -15.41 -3.59
CA PRO A 225 5.09 -13.96 -3.41
C PRO A 225 6.32 -13.22 -3.92
N ALA A 226 7.46 -13.91 -4.05
CA ALA A 226 8.68 -13.34 -4.61
C ALA A 226 8.51 -12.91 -6.09
N ILE A 227 7.58 -13.52 -6.84
CA ILE A 227 7.32 -13.20 -8.25
C ILE A 227 7.04 -11.71 -8.42
N ALA A 228 5.99 -11.24 -7.75
CA ALA A 228 5.56 -9.85 -7.80
C ALA A 228 6.39 -8.95 -6.89
N ALA A 229 7.00 -9.49 -5.83
CA ALA A 229 7.81 -8.68 -4.91
C ALA A 229 9.13 -8.21 -5.56
N TYR A 230 9.86 -9.12 -6.20
CA TYR A 230 11.20 -8.81 -6.72
C TYR A 230 11.69 -9.63 -7.91
N ARG A 231 11.22 -10.86 -8.17
CA ARG A 231 11.79 -11.74 -9.22
C ARG A 231 11.60 -11.17 -10.62
N VAL A 232 10.36 -10.79 -10.98
CA VAL A 232 10.04 -10.22 -12.30
C VAL A 232 10.76 -8.89 -12.49
N ASN A 233 10.72 -8.03 -11.47
CA ASN A 233 11.42 -6.74 -11.49
C ASN A 233 12.94 -6.92 -11.63
N ALA A 234 13.54 -7.91 -10.97
CA ALA A 234 14.96 -8.20 -11.08
C ALA A 234 15.33 -8.72 -12.48
N ALA A 235 14.52 -9.60 -13.07
CA ALA A 235 14.73 -10.09 -14.43
C ALA A 235 14.67 -8.94 -15.45
N ALA A 236 13.65 -8.08 -15.34
CA ALA A 236 13.49 -6.92 -16.22
C ALA A 236 14.63 -5.90 -16.06
N ALA A 237 15.05 -5.60 -14.82
CA ALA A 237 16.17 -4.69 -14.54
C ALA A 237 17.51 -5.21 -15.07
N LYS A 238 17.74 -6.53 -15.05
CA LYS A 238 18.94 -7.13 -15.66
C LYS A 238 18.89 -7.06 -17.18
N TYR A 239 17.73 -7.39 -17.78
CA TYR A 239 17.58 -7.34 -19.23
C TYR A 239 17.62 -5.91 -19.79
N SER A 240 17.10 -4.92 -19.07
CA SER A 240 17.17 -3.52 -19.49
C SER A 240 18.61 -3.02 -19.63
N ARG A 241 19.55 -3.54 -18.83
CA ARG A 241 20.99 -3.23 -18.98
C ARG A 241 21.58 -3.79 -20.27
N VAL A 242 21.11 -4.95 -20.74
CA VAL A 242 21.51 -5.52 -22.03
C VAL A 242 21.08 -4.58 -23.17
N ILE A 243 19.81 -4.18 -23.17
CA ILE A 243 19.27 -3.25 -24.17
C ILE A 243 19.97 -1.88 -24.09
N ALA A 244 20.24 -1.36 -22.89
CA ALA A 244 20.99 -0.12 -22.72
C ALA A 244 22.39 -0.19 -23.35
N ALA A 245 23.09 -1.31 -23.16
CA ALA A 245 24.42 -1.52 -23.74
C ALA A 245 24.38 -1.64 -25.28
N GLU A 246 23.31 -2.23 -25.84
CA GLU A 246 23.08 -2.26 -27.29
C GLU A 246 22.83 -0.86 -27.86
N LEU A 247 22.08 -0.02 -27.15
CA LEU A 247 21.69 1.32 -27.60
C LEU A 247 22.80 2.37 -27.43
N TYR A 248 23.55 2.32 -26.34
CA TYR A 248 24.53 3.36 -25.97
C TYR A 248 25.99 2.88 -25.94
N GLY A 249 26.25 1.62 -26.31
CA GLY A 249 27.58 0.99 -26.27
C GLY A 249 27.89 0.34 -24.91
N PRO A 250 29.03 -0.37 -24.77
CA PRO A 250 29.31 -1.15 -23.56
C PRO A 250 29.47 -0.31 -22.28
N HIS A 251 28.58 -0.51 -21.32
CA HIS A 251 28.64 0.07 -19.97
C HIS A 251 27.68 -0.68 -19.02
N ARG A 252 27.78 -0.44 -17.70
CA ARG A 252 26.81 -0.92 -16.71
C ARG A 252 25.96 0.26 -16.21
N PRO A 253 24.65 0.30 -16.51
CA PRO A 253 23.75 1.28 -15.91
C PRO A 253 23.62 1.08 -14.38
N TYR A 254 23.65 2.17 -13.61
CA TYR A 254 23.22 2.18 -12.21
C TYR A 254 21.69 2.07 -12.12
N GLY A 255 21.17 1.30 -11.16
CA GLY A 255 19.75 1.02 -11.02
C GLY A 255 19.15 1.50 -9.70
N TYR A 256 18.00 2.17 -9.76
CA TYR A 256 17.30 2.65 -8.57
C TYR A 256 15.85 2.16 -8.55
N LEU A 257 15.45 1.47 -7.48
CA LEU A 257 14.08 0.96 -7.28
C LEU A 257 13.32 1.86 -6.31
N PHE A 258 12.11 2.27 -6.66
CA PHE A 258 11.26 3.11 -5.81
C PHE A 258 9.79 2.71 -5.89
N GLY A 259 9.04 3.01 -4.82
CA GLY A 259 7.64 2.58 -4.70
C GLY A 259 7.00 3.06 -3.39
N GLY A 260 5.73 3.44 -3.48
CA GLY A 260 4.96 4.05 -2.40
C GLY A 260 3.97 3.06 -1.78
N SER A 261 3.62 3.19 -0.48
CA SER A 261 2.56 2.39 0.14
C SER A 261 2.80 0.87 -0.03
N GLY A 262 1.94 0.14 -0.74
CA GLY A 262 2.20 -1.27 -1.11
C GLY A 262 3.53 -1.48 -1.87
N GLY A 263 3.93 -0.51 -2.69
CA GLY A 263 5.20 -0.52 -3.42
C GLY A 263 6.42 -0.37 -2.50
N SER A 264 6.25 0.25 -1.33
CA SER A 264 7.32 0.35 -0.33
C SER A 264 7.73 -1.04 0.19
N TYR A 265 6.76 -1.94 0.37
CA TYR A 265 7.02 -3.34 0.71
C TYR A 265 7.79 -4.07 -0.39
N GLN A 266 7.47 -3.84 -1.67
CA GLN A 266 8.21 -4.44 -2.78
C GLN A 266 9.65 -3.92 -2.87
N VAL A 267 9.86 -2.63 -2.61
CA VAL A 267 11.20 -2.02 -2.57
C VAL A 267 12.03 -2.59 -1.42
N ILE A 268 11.44 -2.70 -0.22
CA ILE A 268 12.08 -3.33 0.94
C ILE A 268 12.37 -4.81 0.67
N GLY A 269 11.38 -5.54 0.15
CA GLY A 269 11.51 -6.93 -0.23
C GLY A 269 12.65 -7.17 -1.23
N SER A 270 12.76 -6.31 -2.24
CA SER A 270 13.85 -6.31 -3.21
C SER A 270 15.20 -6.01 -2.56
N ALA A 271 15.27 -5.00 -1.69
CA ALA A 271 16.49 -4.64 -0.97
C ALA A 271 16.99 -5.74 -0.03
N GLU A 272 16.10 -6.54 0.56
CA GLU A 272 16.47 -7.59 1.52
C GLU A 272 16.69 -8.98 0.88
N ASN A 273 16.18 -9.22 -0.33
CA ASN A 273 16.20 -10.54 -0.97
C ASN A 273 16.96 -10.60 -2.29
N THR A 274 17.55 -9.48 -2.74
CA THR A 274 18.37 -9.45 -3.95
C THR A 274 19.72 -8.80 -3.66
N ARG A 275 20.74 -9.16 -4.45
CA ARG A 275 22.08 -8.55 -4.38
C ARG A 275 22.51 -8.02 -5.73
N ASP A 276 23.13 -6.85 -5.79
CA ASP A 276 23.69 -6.25 -7.02
C ASP A 276 22.70 -6.06 -8.21
N VAL A 277 21.39 -6.25 -8.00
CA VAL A 277 20.35 -6.02 -9.03
C VAL A 277 20.08 -4.53 -9.17
N TRP A 278 19.87 -3.85 -8.05
CA TRP A 278 19.76 -2.39 -7.93
C TRP A 278 20.88 -1.87 -7.04
N ASP A 279 21.28 -0.63 -7.26
CA ASP A 279 22.35 0.03 -6.51
C ASP A 279 21.81 0.92 -5.39
N GLY A 280 20.54 1.35 -5.47
CA GLY A 280 19.85 2.13 -4.45
C GLY A 280 18.33 1.94 -4.42
N PHE A 281 17.75 2.22 -3.25
CA PHE A 281 16.33 2.01 -2.96
C PHE A 281 15.67 3.26 -2.37
N LEU A 282 14.47 3.59 -2.83
CA LEU A 282 13.67 4.70 -2.31
C LEU A 282 12.23 4.25 -2.02
N PRO A 283 11.98 3.57 -0.89
CA PRO A 283 10.61 3.35 -0.44
C PRO A 283 10.03 4.67 0.10
N PHE A 284 8.77 4.94 -0.21
CA PHE A 284 8.06 6.09 0.35
C PHE A 284 6.69 5.69 0.89
N VAL A 285 6.12 6.49 1.81
CA VAL A 285 4.83 6.17 2.42
C VAL A 285 4.85 4.74 3.00
N MET A 286 5.80 4.51 3.90
CA MET A 286 6.17 3.18 4.38
C MET A 286 5.32 2.75 5.57
N ALA A 287 4.93 1.48 5.60
CA ALA A 287 4.19 0.92 6.71
C ALA A 287 4.91 -0.25 7.41
N THR A 288 4.57 -0.48 8.69
CA THR A 288 5.02 -1.68 9.42
C THR A 288 4.26 -2.92 8.97
N PRO A 289 4.82 -4.13 9.13
CA PRO A 289 4.11 -5.36 8.79
C PRO A 289 2.74 -5.53 9.44
N ASN A 290 2.50 -4.93 10.62
CA ASN A 290 1.22 -5.01 11.32
C ASN A 290 0.25 -3.86 11.02
N ALA A 291 0.63 -2.93 10.13
CA ALA A 291 -0.20 -1.77 9.79
C ALA A 291 -1.54 -2.17 9.16
N ILE A 292 -1.53 -3.21 8.33
CA ILE A 292 -2.73 -3.76 7.70
C ILE A 292 -3.22 -4.95 8.54
N PRO A 293 -4.49 -4.96 9.02
CA PRO A 293 -5.52 -3.94 8.85
C PRO A 293 -5.52 -2.86 9.96
N SER A 294 -4.62 -2.98 10.93
CA SER A 294 -4.74 -2.32 12.23
C SER A 294 -4.88 -0.79 12.20
N MET A 295 -4.12 -0.09 11.34
CA MET A 295 -4.17 1.38 11.22
C MET A 295 -5.51 1.88 10.69
N PHE A 296 -6.14 1.10 9.80
CA PHE A 296 -7.48 1.40 9.33
C PHE A 296 -8.53 1.16 10.41
N THR A 297 -8.44 0.02 11.10
CA THR A 297 -9.46 -0.37 12.08
C THR A 297 -9.55 0.63 13.23
N VAL A 298 -8.40 1.08 13.76
CA VAL A 298 -8.39 2.08 14.84
C VAL A 298 -8.94 3.43 14.39
N ARG A 299 -8.68 3.84 13.14
CA ARG A 299 -9.29 5.05 12.56
C ARG A 299 -10.81 4.91 12.46
N MET A 300 -11.30 3.78 11.95
CA MET A 300 -12.73 3.51 11.82
C MET A 300 -13.43 3.49 13.20
N HIS A 301 -12.79 2.89 14.20
CA HIS A 301 -13.27 2.91 15.59
C HIS A 301 -13.45 4.34 16.11
N ALA A 302 -12.45 5.19 15.94
CA ALA A 302 -12.50 6.58 16.35
C ALA A 302 -13.56 7.38 15.56
N LEU A 303 -13.64 7.18 14.25
CA LEU A 303 -14.66 7.80 13.39
C LEU A 303 -16.07 7.47 13.87
N ARG A 304 -16.38 6.19 14.14
CA ARG A 304 -17.71 5.79 14.61
C ARG A 304 -18.06 6.48 15.92
N ILE A 305 -17.14 6.50 16.89
CA ILE A 305 -17.43 7.06 18.22
C ILE A 305 -17.58 8.58 18.15
N LEU A 306 -16.64 9.27 17.53
CA LEU A 306 -16.57 10.74 17.54
C LEU A 306 -17.64 11.39 16.63
N LYS A 307 -18.11 10.69 15.59
CA LYS A 307 -19.22 11.19 14.73
C LYS A 307 -20.58 11.17 15.44
N LYS A 308 -20.81 10.29 16.44
CA LYS A 308 -22.12 10.17 17.14
C LYS A 308 -22.65 11.50 17.67
N ARG A 309 -21.75 12.37 18.16
CA ARG A 309 -22.08 13.67 18.77
C ARG A 309 -21.39 14.84 18.05
N ASP A 310 -20.99 14.62 16.80
CA ASP A 310 -20.30 15.58 15.93
C ASP A 310 -19.13 16.30 16.62
N ARG A 311 -18.17 15.53 17.17
CA ARG A 311 -17.08 16.07 18.00
C ARG A 311 -15.89 16.60 17.20
N PHE A 312 -15.74 16.15 15.97
CA PHE A 312 -14.58 16.49 15.15
C PHE A 312 -14.37 17.99 14.90
N PRO A 313 -15.41 18.82 14.64
CA PRO A 313 -15.22 20.26 14.48
C PRO A 313 -14.51 20.91 15.68
N ALA A 314 -14.88 20.52 16.90
CA ALA A 314 -14.23 21.02 18.12
C ALA A 314 -12.79 20.50 18.28
N ILE A 315 -12.55 19.22 17.93
CA ILE A 315 -11.21 18.61 17.93
C ILE A 315 -10.29 19.36 16.96
N VAL A 316 -10.74 19.57 15.72
CA VAL A 316 -9.97 20.25 14.66
C VAL A 316 -9.74 21.70 15.01
N ASP A 317 -10.73 22.42 15.55
CA ASP A 317 -10.55 23.82 15.97
C ASP A 317 -9.51 23.95 17.09
N ALA A 318 -9.50 23.02 18.06
CA ALA A 318 -8.57 23.01 19.17
C ALA A 318 -7.11 22.86 18.72
N ILE A 319 -6.84 22.04 17.70
CA ILE A 319 -5.49 21.78 17.18
C ILE A 319 -5.07 22.69 16.02
N SER A 320 -6.01 23.48 15.48
CA SER A 320 -5.74 24.44 14.41
C SER A 320 -5.00 25.69 14.97
N PRO A 321 -4.35 26.50 14.11
CA PRO A 321 -3.62 27.69 14.54
C PRO A 321 -4.45 28.60 15.46
N GLY A 322 -3.93 28.94 16.64
CA GLY A 322 -4.65 29.77 17.62
C GLY A 322 -5.87 29.12 18.28
N GLY A 323 -6.00 27.80 18.19
CA GLY A 323 -6.94 26.97 18.95
C GLY A 323 -6.56 26.83 20.43
N SER A 324 -7.36 26.09 21.18
CA SER A 324 -7.14 25.88 22.63
C SER A 324 -5.93 25.02 22.97
N GLY A 325 -5.47 24.19 22.03
CA GLY A 325 -4.45 23.17 22.26
C GLY A 325 -4.94 21.91 22.99
N ASP A 326 -6.19 21.88 23.46
CA ASP A 326 -6.80 20.72 24.13
C ASP A 326 -7.93 20.11 23.28
N PRO A 327 -7.66 19.05 22.50
CA PRO A 327 -8.69 18.39 21.70
C PRO A 327 -9.67 17.54 22.55
N TYR A 328 -9.45 17.39 23.86
CA TYR A 328 -10.26 16.56 24.75
C TYR A 328 -11.29 17.35 25.55
N ALA A 329 -11.28 18.68 25.49
CA ALA A 329 -12.03 19.56 26.38
C ALA A 329 -13.56 19.34 26.36
N THR A 330 -14.11 18.90 25.22
CA THR A 330 -15.56 18.72 25.03
C THR A 330 -16.01 17.25 24.95
N LEU A 331 -15.07 16.33 25.20
CA LEU A 331 -15.26 14.90 25.00
C LEU A 331 -15.68 14.20 26.30
N ASN A 332 -16.60 13.24 26.21
CA ASN A 332 -16.92 12.30 27.29
C ASN A 332 -15.87 11.17 27.39
N ASP A 333 -15.99 10.28 28.36
CA ASP A 333 -14.98 9.24 28.59
C ASP A 333 -14.79 8.27 27.40
N GLU A 334 -15.86 7.87 26.70
CA GLU A 334 -15.81 7.01 25.51
C GLU A 334 -15.08 7.74 24.36
N GLU A 335 -15.43 9.00 24.10
CA GLU A 335 -14.83 9.84 23.07
C GLU A 335 -13.35 10.14 23.37
N ARG A 336 -13.00 10.41 24.63
CA ARG A 336 -11.62 10.61 25.09
C ARG A 336 -10.79 9.35 24.92
N ALA A 337 -11.37 8.18 25.22
CA ALA A 337 -10.69 6.90 25.03
C ALA A 337 -10.45 6.63 23.54
N ALA A 338 -11.45 6.84 22.70
CA ALA A 338 -11.33 6.64 21.25
C ALA A 338 -10.29 7.55 20.60
N LEU A 339 -10.32 8.85 20.91
CA LEU A 339 -9.33 9.81 20.39
C LEU A 339 -7.91 9.49 20.89
N ARG A 340 -7.77 9.13 22.17
CA ARG A 340 -6.46 8.75 22.72
C ARG A 340 -5.91 7.48 22.08
N GLU A 341 -6.76 6.48 21.85
CA GLU A 341 -6.36 5.19 21.29
C GLU A 341 -5.80 5.34 19.87
N VAL A 342 -6.52 6.05 19.00
CA VAL A 342 -6.08 6.31 17.62
C VAL A 342 -4.84 7.20 17.56
N THR A 343 -4.74 8.23 18.42
CA THR A 343 -3.53 9.05 18.51
C THR A 343 -2.33 8.24 19.03
N ARG A 344 -2.50 7.38 20.03
CA ARG A 344 -1.41 6.53 20.55
C ARG A 344 -1.01 5.39 19.61
N MET A 345 -1.87 5.03 18.65
CA MET A 345 -1.47 4.17 17.52
C MET A 345 -0.59 4.91 16.51
N GLY A 346 -0.56 6.25 16.58
CA GLY A 346 0.27 7.13 15.74
C GLY A 346 -0.51 7.96 14.73
N PHE A 347 -1.86 7.92 14.72
CA PHE A 347 -2.65 8.76 13.82
C PHE A 347 -2.34 10.22 14.12
N PRO A 348 -1.92 11.03 13.13
CA PRO A 348 -1.54 12.41 13.37
C PRO A 348 -2.80 13.23 13.67
N PRO A 349 -2.89 13.96 14.80
CA PRO A 349 -4.07 14.78 15.10
C PRO A 349 -4.42 15.75 13.97
N ARG A 350 -3.40 16.32 13.30
CA ARG A 350 -3.57 17.20 12.13
C ARG A 350 -4.28 16.53 10.95
N GLY A 351 -4.24 15.20 10.86
CA GLY A 351 -4.94 14.41 9.84
C GLY A 351 -6.46 14.42 9.97
N TRP A 352 -7.03 14.91 11.08
CA TRP A 352 -8.48 15.06 11.25
C TRP A 352 -9.09 16.22 10.44
N TRP A 353 -8.30 17.06 9.77
CA TRP A 353 -8.83 18.21 9.02
C TRP A 353 -9.92 17.80 8.01
N ASN A 354 -9.82 16.60 7.41
CA ASN A 354 -10.76 16.09 6.43
C ASN A 354 -11.84 15.16 7.02
N HIS A 355 -12.07 15.18 8.35
CA HIS A 355 -12.93 14.22 9.06
C HIS A 355 -14.33 14.03 8.43
N ALA A 356 -14.88 15.07 7.80
CA ALA A 356 -16.18 15.04 7.15
C ALA A 356 -16.23 14.08 5.97
N GLN A 357 -15.12 13.97 5.22
CA GLN A 357 -14.99 13.08 4.05
C GLN A 357 -14.29 11.76 4.38
N LEU A 358 -13.65 11.65 5.56
CA LEU A 358 -12.98 10.40 5.96
C LEU A 358 -13.98 9.24 6.12
N ASP A 359 -13.64 8.14 5.46
CA ASP A 359 -14.32 6.85 5.52
C ASP A 359 -13.31 5.71 5.77
N SER A 360 -13.62 4.49 5.30
CA SER A 360 -12.72 3.34 5.40
C SER A 360 -11.41 3.51 4.61
N GLY A 361 -11.36 4.41 3.62
CA GLY A 361 -10.18 4.63 2.77
C GLY A 361 -9.69 3.33 2.13
N TYR A 362 -8.38 3.12 2.12
CA TYR A 362 -7.74 1.92 1.58
C TYR A 362 -8.15 0.60 2.26
N PHE A 363 -8.81 0.65 3.43
CA PHE A 363 -9.28 -0.56 4.11
C PHE A 363 -10.16 -1.42 3.22
N MET A 364 -10.98 -0.82 2.34
CA MET A 364 -11.86 -1.55 1.45
C MET A 364 -11.11 -2.58 0.59
N GLN A 365 -9.85 -2.32 0.22
CA GLN A 365 -9.04 -3.21 -0.61
C GLN A 365 -8.46 -4.39 0.17
N VAL A 366 -8.31 -4.25 1.49
CA VAL A 366 -7.63 -5.20 2.38
C VAL A 366 -8.58 -5.85 3.39
N ALA A 367 -9.81 -5.36 3.51
CA ALA A 367 -10.87 -5.92 4.32
C ALA A 367 -11.10 -7.42 4.07
N PRO A 368 -11.04 -7.95 2.82
CA PRO A 368 -11.17 -9.40 2.58
C PRO A 368 -10.11 -10.26 3.30
N MET A 369 -8.97 -9.69 3.67
CA MET A 369 -7.88 -10.43 4.30
C MET A 369 -8.26 -10.97 5.69
N VAL A 370 -9.09 -10.23 6.45
CA VAL A 370 -9.48 -10.62 7.81
C VAL A 370 -10.35 -11.89 7.83
N PRO A 371 -11.51 -11.96 7.14
CA PRO A 371 -12.30 -13.19 7.11
C PRO A 371 -11.60 -14.34 6.40
N MET A 372 -10.65 -14.05 5.49
CA MET A 372 -9.86 -15.09 4.82
C MET A 372 -8.87 -15.78 5.78
N LEU A 373 -8.14 -15.00 6.60
CA LEU A 373 -7.09 -15.52 7.47
C LEU A 373 -7.57 -15.81 8.90
N ASP A 374 -8.65 -15.18 9.33
CA ASP A 374 -9.22 -15.30 10.68
C ASP A 374 -10.77 -15.34 10.66
N PRO A 375 -11.38 -16.33 9.98
CA PRO A 375 -12.83 -16.42 9.80
C PRO A 375 -13.61 -16.53 11.12
N GLY A 376 -12.99 -17.06 12.18
CA GLY A 376 -13.63 -17.22 13.49
C GLY A 376 -13.65 -15.95 14.34
N TYR A 377 -13.04 -14.84 13.89
CA TYR A 377 -12.98 -13.60 14.67
C TYR A 377 -14.37 -13.04 14.97
N VAL A 378 -15.25 -12.96 13.97
CA VAL A 378 -16.58 -12.37 14.15
C VAL A 378 -17.40 -13.10 15.21
N ASP A 379 -17.34 -14.44 15.23
CA ASP A 379 -18.07 -15.24 16.22
C ASP A 379 -17.53 -15.02 17.63
N ASP A 380 -16.20 -15.01 17.77
CA ASP A 380 -15.56 -14.73 19.06
C ASP A 380 -15.85 -13.31 19.55
N PHE A 381 -15.83 -12.34 18.64
CA PHE A 381 -16.09 -10.94 18.95
C PHE A 381 -17.47 -10.73 19.59
N TRP A 382 -18.49 -11.42 19.08
CA TRP A 382 -19.86 -11.30 19.59
C TRP A 382 -20.15 -12.22 20.78
N ASN A 383 -19.46 -13.35 20.93
CA ASN A 383 -19.87 -14.40 21.87
C ASN A 383 -18.87 -14.69 23.01
N LYS A 384 -17.64 -14.18 22.99
CA LYS A 384 -16.64 -14.44 24.05
C LYS A 384 -16.39 -13.22 24.94
N PRO A 385 -16.24 -13.42 26.27
CA PRO A 385 -15.83 -12.34 27.18
C PRO A 385 -14.52 -11.66 26.77
N GLY A 386 -14.43 -10.35 27.01
CA GLY A 386 -13.24 -9.54 26.71
C GLY A 386 -13.23 -8.92 25.31
N TYR A 387 -14.15 -9.32 24.42
CA TYR A 387 -14.39 -8.63 23.16
C TYR A 387 -15.47 -7.54 23.31
N LEU A 388 -15.33 -6.45 22.57
CA LEU A 388 -16.23 -5.30 22.69
C LEU A 388 -17.68 -5.65 22.30
N GLY A 389 -17.89 -6.53 21.32
CA GLY A 389 -19.22 -6.96 20.88
C GLY A 389 -19.99 -7.80 21.91
N HIS A 390 -19.27 -8.54 22.76
CA HIS A 390 -19.85 -9.31 23.86
C HIS A 390 -20.25 -8.43 25.06
N ASP A 391 -19.62 -7.27 25.23
CA ASP A 391 -19.93 -6.36 26.35
C ASP A 391 -21.27 -5.64 26.14
N PRO A 392 -22.31 -5.90 26.95
CA PRO A 392 -23.60 -5.23 26.82
C PRO A 392 -23.52 -3.71 27.04
N ALA A 393 -22.52 -3.23 27.81
CA ALA A 393 -22.32 -1.81 28.06
C ALA A 393 -21.78 -1.05 26.84
N SER A 394 -21.24 -1.75 25.83
CA SER A 394 -20.72 -1.14 24.61
C SER A 394 -21.79 -0.49 23.73
N GLY A 395 -23.04 -0.95 23.85
CA GLY A 395 -24.14 -0.56 22.96
C GLY A 395 -24.00 -1.03 21.51
N LEU A 396 -22.98 -1.81 21.14
CA LEU A 396 -22.74 -2.25 19.76
C LEU A 396 -23.84 -3.14 19.21
N ALA A 397 -24.46 -3.98 20.05
CA ALA A 397 -25.56 -4.84 19.64
C ALA A 397 -26.75 -4.05 19.05
N ALA A 398 -26.97 -2.81 19.50
CA ALA A 398 -28.03 -1.93 18.99
C ALA A 398 -27.73 -1.35 17.60
N LEU A 399 -26.46 -1.41 17.15
CA LEU A 399 -26.04 -0.95 15.83
C LEU A 399 -26.09 -2.06 14.78
N ARG A 400 -26.30 -3.32 15.20
CA ARG A 400 -26.32 -4.46 14.29
C ARG A 400 -27.61 -4.46 13.46
N PHE A 401 -27.49 -4.74 12.18
CA PHE A 401 -28.63 -4.98 11.30
C PHE A 401 -28.35 -6.12 10.33
N THR A 402 -29.44 -6.73 9.86
CA THR A 402 -29.44 -7.66 8.73
C THR A 402 -30.53 -7.25 7.75
N PHE A 403 -30.26 -7.34 6.47
CA PHE A 403 -31.23 -7.00 5.42
C PHE A 403 -31.21 -8.01 4.29
N ASP A 404 -32.32 -8.75 4.13
CA ASP A 404 -32.47 -9.75 3.07
C ASP A 404 -33.00 -9.07 1.81
N THR A 405 -32.39 -9.38 0.67
CA THR A 405 -32.70 -8.82 -0.64
C THR A 405 -32.33 -9.80 -1.75
N THR A 406 -32.43 -9.37 -3.00
CA THR A 406 -32.12 -10.17 -4.19
C THR A 406 -31.22 -9.37 -5.12
N ILE A 407 -30.28 -10.04 -5.77
CA ILE A 407 -29.52 -9.44 -6.87
C ILE A 407 -30.47 -9.23 -8.07
N SER A 408 -30.74 -7.99 -8.44
CA SER A 408 -31.60 -7.65 -9.59
C SER A 408 -30.81 -7.72 -10.91
N ALA A 409 -29.53 -7.33 -10.90
CA ALA A 409 -28.66 -7.37 -12.06
C ALA A 409 -27.20 -7.64 -11.68
N VAL A 410 -26.44 -8.21 -12.62
CA VAL A 410 -24.99 -8.40 -12.51
C VAL A 410 -24.33 -7.71 -13.69
N THR A 411 -23.39 -6.80 -13.41
CA THR A 411 -22.53 -6.21 -14.43
C THR A 411 -21.22 -7.00 -14.47
N PRO A 412 -20.89 -7.64 -15.61
CA PRO A 412 -19.63 -8.35 -15.77
C PRO A 412 -18.43 -7.44 -15.55
N GLY A 413 -17.38 -7.98 -14.95
CA GLY A 413 -16.14 -7.26 -14.66
C GLY A 413 -15.23 -8.12 -13.79
N PHE A 414 -14.03 -7.61 -13.51
CA PHE A 414 -13.14 -8.22 -12.53
C PHE A 414 -12.76 -7.16 -11.49
N PRO A 415 -13.41 -7.13 -10.31
CA PRO A 415 -14.56 -7.95 -9.91
C PRO A 415 -15.88 -7.54 -10.60
N PRO A 416 -16.90 -8.43 -10.65
CA PRO A 416 -18.24 -8.06 -11.11
C PRO A 416 -18.93 -7.10 -10.12
N GLN A 417 -19.91 -6.35 -10.60
CA GLN A 417 -20.75 -5.46 -9.77
C GLN A 417 -22.17 -6.02 -9.68
N PHE A 418 -22.82 -5.80 -8.54
CA PHE A 418 -24.19 -6.28 -8.30
C PHE A 418 -25.13 -5.11 -8.07
N GLU A 419 -26.29 -5.14 -8.71
CA GLU A 419 -27.41 -4.28 -8.37
C GLU A 419 -28.39 -5.06 -7.49
N LEU A 420 -28.83 -4.46 -6.39
CA LEU A 420 -29.78 -5.07 -5.47
C LEU A 420 -31.20 -4.53 -5.68
N ALA A 421 -32.19 -5.41 -5.52
CA ALA A 421 -33.61 -5.04 -5.65
C ALA A 421 -34.04 -3.98 -4.63
N ALA A 422 -33.46 -4.03 -3.44
CA ALA A 422 -33.63 -3.05 -2.37
C ALA A 422 -32.36 -2.96 -1.52
N MET A 423 -32.19 -1.82 -0.86
CA MET A 423 -31.11 -1.51 0.07
C MET A 423 -31.69 -1.17 1.46
N PRO A 424 -31.00 -1.48 2.56
CA PRO A 424 -31.37 -0.97 3.88
C PRO A 424 -31.05 0.53 4.00
N ASP A 425 -31.69 1.19 4.96
CA ASP A 425 -31.29 2.53 5.37
C ASP A 425 -29.94 2.47 6.11
N GLY A 426 -28.97 3.29 5.69
CA GLY A 426 -27.68 3.44 6.35
C GLY A 426 -26.47 3.02 5.52
N ASP A 427 -25.28 3.12 6.13
CA ASP A 427 -24.01 2.83 5.48
C ASP A 427 -23.74 1.31 5.44
N CYS A 428 -23.66 0.75 4.24
CA CYS A 428 -23.36 -0.67 4.02
C CYS A 428 -21.88 -0.93 3.67
N ARG A 429 -21.01 0.09 3.65
CA ARG A 429 -19.58 -0.12 3.39
C ARG A 429 -18.97 -1.01 4.47
N ASN A 430 -18.14 -1.96 4.05
CA ASN A 430 -17.51 -2.99 4.89
C ASN A 430 -18.50 -4.00 5.52
N ALA A 431 -19.82 -3.83 5.37
CA ALA A 431 -20.77 -4.89 5.67
C ALA A 431 -20.55 -6.06 4.70
N HIS A 432 -21.01 -7.25 5.08
CA HIS A 432 -20.85 -8.43 4.24
C HIS A 432 -22.12 -8.67 3.43
N LEU A 433 -21.94 -9.00 2.15
CA LEU A 433 -22.96 -9.65 1.34
C LEU A 433 -22.85 -11.16 1.56
N ILE A 434 -23.87 -11.77 2.15
CA ILE A 434 -23.95 -13.19 2.51
C ILE A 434 -24.95 -13.87 1.58
N VAL A 435 -24.60 -15.02 1.02
CA VAL A 435 -25.52 -15.82 0.21
C VAL A 435 -26.50 -16.58 1.11
N ILE A 436 -27.81 -16.51 0.82
CA ILE A 436 -28.84 -17.13 1.66
C ILE A 436 -29.12 -18.58 1.26
N ASP A 437 -29.16 -18.89 -0.04
CA ASP A 437 -29.56 -20.20 -0.57
C ASP A 437 -28.63 -20.70 -1.70
N GLY A 438 -28.79 -21.99 -2.05
CA GLY A 438 -27.95 -22.67 -3.05
C GLY A 438 -26.64 -23.22 -2.49
N ASP A 439 -25.76 -23.66 -3.39
CA ASP A 439 -24.49 -24.33 -3.06
C ASP A 439 -23.49 -23.40 -2.34
N ASP A 440 -23.67 -22.09 -2.50
CA ASP A 440 -22.84 -21.05 -1.87
C ASP A 440 -23.43 -20.49 -0.57
N ALA A 441 -24.55 -21.03 -0.09
CA ALA A 441 -25.23 -20.55 1.11
C ALA A 441 -24.27 -20.42 2.31
N GLY A 442 -24.31 -19.25 2.96
CA GLY A 442 -23.46 -18.90 4.09
C GLY A 442 -22.09 -18.32 3.72
N ARG A 443 -21.64 -18.43 2.47
CA ARG A 443 -20.43 -17.73 2.01
C ARG A 443 -20.70 -16.23 1.99
N SER A 444 -19.65 -15.44 2.25
CA SER A 444 -19.78 -13.97 2.32
C SER A 444 -18.58 -13.24 1.77
N VAL A 445 -18.81 -12.01 1.30
CA VAL A 445 -17.78 -11.09 0.79
C VAL A 445 -18.01 -9.68 1.36
N PRO A 446 -16.95 -8.97 1.78
CA PRO A 446 -17.08 -7.60 2.25
C PRO A 446 -17.43 -6.66 1.08
N ILE A 447 -18.41 -5.80 1.30
CA ILE A 447 -18.85 -4.77 0.36
C ILE A 447 -17.83 -3.63 0.39
N ALA A 448 -17.24 -3.32 -0.76
CA ALA A 448 -16.17 -2.32 -0.86
C ALA A 448 -16.73 -0.92 -1.14
N ARG A 449 -17.69 -0.79 -2.08
CA ARG A 449 -18.39 0.46 -2.39
C ARG A 449 -19.89 0.24 -2.55
N VAL A 450 -20.64 1.31 -2.26
CA VAL A 450 -22.09 1.39 -2.43
C VAL A 450 -22.40 2.67 -3.22
N ASP A 451 -23.06 2.53 -4.36
CA ASP A 451 -23.56 3.65 -5.17
C ASP A 451 -25.04 3.40 -5.50
N GLY A 452 -25.93 4.05 -4.75
CA GLY A 452 -27.36 3.73 -4.77
C GLY A 452 -27.60 2.25 -4.42
N HIS A 453 -28.13 1.49 -5.38
CA HIS A 453 -28.38 0.05 -5.25
C HIS A 453 -27.23 -0.82 -5.75
N ARG A 454 -26.14 -0.21 -6.23
CA ARG A 454 -25.00 -0.91 -6.83
C ARG A 454 -23.91 -1.15 -5.80
N LEU A 455 -23.46 -2.39 -5.72
CA LEU A 455 -22.35 -2.84 -4.90
C LEU A 455 -21.13 -3.14 -5.78
N SER A 456 -19.96 -2.72 -5.31
CA SER A 456 -18.65 -3.12 -5.87
C SER A 456 -17.78 -3.75 -4.79
N PHE A 457 -16.86 -4.62 -5.21
CA PHE A 457 -16.02 -5.43 -4.35
C PHE A 457 -14.54 -5.14 -4.61
N ALA A 458 -13.67 -5.53 -3.68
CA ALA A 458 -12.22 -5.42 -3.85
C ALA A 458 -11.68 -6.51 -4.78
N TYR A 459 -10.53 -6.27 -5.41
CA TYR A 459 -9.83 -7.30 -6.19
C TYR A 459 -9.47 -8.53 -5.35
N ALA A 460 -9.11 -8.31 -4.09
CA ALA A 460 -8.78 -9.38 -3.14
C ALA A 460 -10.01 -10.12 -2.58
N ALA A 461 -11.23 -9.72 -2.92
CA ALA A 461 -12.43 -10.45 -2.53
C ALA A 461 -12.48 -11.83 -3.21
N ASP A 462 -13.29 -12.74 -2.67
CA ASP A 462 -13.51 -14.09 -3.21
C ASP A 462 -14.15 -14.02 -4.60
N GLN A 463 -13.30 -13.99 -5.65
CA GLN A 463 -13.73 -13.89 -7.04
C GLN A 463 -14.51 -15.13 -7.48
N SER A 464 -14.27 -16.30 -6.87
CA SER A 464 -15.02 -17.52 -7.17
C SER A 464 -16.48 -17.37 -6.74
N LEU A 465 -16.72 -16.85 -5.53
CA LEU A 465 -18.06 -16.50 -5.06
C LEU A 465 -18.71 -15.42 -5.94
N LEU A 466 -17.98 -14.32 -6.19
CA LEU A 466 -18.54 -13.22 -6.97
C LEU A 466 -18.96 -13.66 -8.38
N ASN A 467 -18.17 -14.54 -9.02
CA ASN A 467 -18.46 -15.07 -10.34
C ASN A 467 -19.48 -16.23 -10.35
N SER A 468 -19.89 -16.79 -9.21
CA SER A 468 -20.96 -17.78 -9.14
C SER A 468 -22.36 -17.15 -9.04
N LEU A 469 -22.43 -15.93 -8.48
CA LEU A 469 -23.70 -15.23 -8.24
C LEU A 469 -24.36 -14.72 -9.53
N ARG A 470 -25.69 -14.77 -9.56
CA ARG A 470 -26.53 -14.41 -10.73
C ARG A 470 -27.70 -13.52 -10.29
N SER A 471 -28.30 -12.82 -11.26
CA SER A 471 -29.60 -12.17 -11.04
C SER A 471 -30.62 -13.19 -10.52
N GLY A 472 -31.40 -12.80 -9.53
CA GLY A 472 -32.34 -13.66 -8.80
C GLY A 472 -31.78 -14.32 -7.54
N ALA A 473 -30.45 -14.30 -7.31
CA ALA A 473 -29.86 -14.88 -6.11
C ALA A 473 -30.29 -14.13 -4.84
N ARG A 474 -30.69 -14.86 -3.79
CA ARG A 474 -31.07 -14.28 -2.50
C ARG A 474 -29.83 -14.06 -1.64
N VAL A 475 -29.72 -12.84 -1.13
CA VAL A 475 -28.54 -12.38 -0.39
C VAL A 475 -28.96 -11.56 0.83
N ARG A 476 -28.10 -11.55 1.84
CA ARG A 476 -28.26 -10.77 3.07
C ARG A 476 -27.10 -9.79 3.20
N ILE A 477 -27.41 -8.53 3.49
CA ILE A 477 -26.42 -7.59 4.02
C ILE A 477 -26.38 -7.76 5.54
N ASP A 478 -25.20 -8.01 6.11
CA ASP A 478 -24.98 -8.09 7.58
C ASP A 478 -23.75 -7.24 7.96
N ASN A 479 -23.94 -6.30 8.89
CA ASN A 479 -22.86 -5.42 9.35
C ASN A 479 -22.07 -5.96 10.57
N ALA A 480 -22.32 -7.19 11.01
CA ALA A 480 -21.62 -7.82 12.14
C ALA A 480 -20.09 -7.79 11.98
N TRP A 481 -19.59 -8.09 10.77
CA TRP A 481 -18.17 -7.98 10.46
C TRP A 481 -17.68 -6.55 10.49
N ALA A 482 -18.40 -5.60 9.87
CA ALA A 482 -18.04 -4.19 9.84
C ALA A 482 -17.83 -3.62 11.25
N LEU A 483 -18.72 -3.93 12.18
CA LEU A 483 -18.60 -3.51 13.58
C LEU A 483 -17.47 -4.22 14.32
N ALA A 484 -17.29 -5.52 14.07
CA ALA A 484 -16.25 -6.30 14.73
C ALA A 484 -14.84 -5.84 14.34
N VAL A 485 -14.60 -5.58 13.05
CA VAL A 485 -13.24 -5.29 12.56
C VAL A 485 -12.69 -3.97 13.09
N GLU A 486 -13.54 -3.00 13.46
CA GLU A 486 -13.09 -1.70 13.98
C GLU A 486 -12.18 -1.82 15.21
N THR A 487 -12.30 -2.87 16.03
CA THR A 487 -11.40 -3.10 17.17
C THR A 487 -10.42 -4.23 16.98
N TYR A 488 -10.26 -4.74 15.75
CA TYR A 488 -9.40 -5.91 15.48
C TYR A 488 -7.93 -5.67 15.89
N HIS A 489 -7.43 -4.44 15.75
CA HIS A 489 -6.08 -4.05 16.16
C HIS A 489 -5.76 -4.38 17.63
N ARG A 490 -6.76 -4.39 18.53
CA ARG A 490 -6.60 -4.75 19.95
C ARG A 490 -6.25 -6.23 20.15
N HIS A 491 -6.58 -7.07 19.17
CA HIS A 491 -6.43 -8.52 19.19
C HIS A 491 -5.27 -9.01 18.29
N GLN A 492 -4.44 -8.08 17.81
CA GLN A 492 -3.31 -8.29 16.90
C GLN A 492 -2.02 -7.73 17.50
N LEU A 493 -1.76 -8.01 18.78
CA LEU A 493 -0.63 -7.45 19.54
C LEU A 493 0.73 -7.96 19.00
N PRO A 494 1.55 -7.11 18.35
CA PRO A 494 2.85 -7.50 17.80
C PRO A 494 3.93 -7.53 18.89
N THR A 495 5.20 -7.49 18.49
CA THR A 495 6.34 -7.32 19.39
C THR A 495 6.43 -5.89 19.96
N PRO A 496 7.09 -5.67 21.13
CA PRO A 496 7.13 -4.36 21.80
C PRO A 496 7.88 -3.24 21.07
N ASP A 497 8.62 -3.53 20.00
CA ASP A 497 9.26 -2.53 19.15
C ASP A 497 8.25 -1.75 18.29
N MET A 498 7.01 -2.22 18.16
CA MET A 498 5.91 -1.50 17.52
C MET A 498 5.12 -0.68 18.54
N CYS A 499 5.68 0.48 18.90
CA CYS A 499 5.27 1.29 20.04
C CYS A 499 3.78 1.65 20.10
N GLY A 500 3.10 1.76 18.95
CA GLY A 500 1.66 2.09 18.91
C GLY A 500 0.77 1.10 19.69
N TRP A 501 1.22 -0.15 19.84
CA TRP A 501 0.50 -1.19 20.56
C TRP A 501 0.82 -1.29 22.06
N ASP A 502 1.78 -0.53 22.57
CA ASP A 502 2.18 -0.62 23.98
C ASP A 502 1.03 -0.27 24.92
N GLN A 503 0.08 0.55 24.46
CA GLN A 503 -1.17 0.86 25.17
C GLN A 503 -2.07 -0.37 25.42
N PHE A 504 -1.85 -1.49 24.74
CA PHE A 504 -2.62 -2.73 24.91
C PHE A 504 -1.88 -3.77 25.78
N ARG A 505 -0.83 -3.33 26.47
CA ARG A 505 -0.09 -4.13 27.46
C ARG A 505 -0.35 -3.65 28.88
N ASP A 506 -0.36 -4.58 29.82
CA ASP A 506 -0.32 -4.26 31.25
C ASP A 506 1.10 -3.89 31.71
N GLY A 507 1.27 -3.53 33.00
CA GLY A 507 2.57 -3.21 33.59
C GLY A 507 3.60 -4.36 33.59
N HIS A 508 3.20 -5.57 33.20
CA HIS A 508 4.06 -6.74 33.02
C HIS A 508 4.26 -7.11 31.55
N GLY A 509 3.79 -6.28 30.61
CA GLY A 509 3.92 -6.50 29.17
C GLY A 509 2.89 -7.47 28.57
N ARG A 510 1.93 -7.96 29.38
CA ARG A 510 0.91 -8.93 28.94
C ARG A 510 -0.26 -8.24 28.24
N PRO A 511 -0.91 -8.86 27.24
CA PRO A 511 -2.07 -8.29 26.58
C PRO A 511 -3.22 -8.02 27.57
N ILE A 512 -3.87 -6.87 27.46
CA ILE A 512 -5.07 -6.53 28.23
C ILE A 512 -6.38 -7.00 27.55
N TYR A 513 -6.31 -7.30 26.26
CA TYR A 513 -7.42 -7.83 25.46
C TYR A 513 -7.15 -9.27 25.03
N PRO A 514 -8.19 -10.09 24.78
CA PRO A 514 -8.03 -11.41 24.14
C PRO A 514 -7.20 -11.29 22.85
N GLN A 515 -6.32 -12.23 22.57
CA GLN A 515 -5.48 -12.20 21.35
C GLN A 515 -5.90 -13.30 20.38
N ARG A 516 -5.75 -13.04 19.08
CA ARG A 516 -5.92 -14.06 18.04
C ARG A 516 -4.66 -14.92 17.94
N GLU A 517 -4.81 -16.15 17.47
CA GLU A 517 -3.68 -17.08 17.34
C GLU A 517 -2.65 -16.61 16.30
N MET A 518 -3.11 -15.92 15.26
CA MET A 518 -2.27 -15.42 14.16
C MET A 518 -2.28 -13.89 14.13
N LEU A 519 -1.10 -13.31 13.88
CA LEU A 519 -0.97 -11.94 13.40
C LEU A 519 -1.11 -11.94 11.87
N ILE A 520 -2.20 -11.38 11.34
CA ILE A 520 -2.47 -11.43 9.90
C ILE A 520 -1.64 -10.40 9.11
N GLY A 521 -1.24 -9.30 9.76
CA GLY A 521 -0.47 -8.24 9.12
C GLY A 521 0.85 -8.74 8.51
N PRO A 522 1.73 -9.43 9.28
CA PRO A 522 2.97 -9.98 8.74
C PRO A 522 2.78 -10.88 7.52
N PHE A 523 1.68 -11.64 7.46
CA PHE A 523 1.35 -12.43 6.27
C PHE A 523 1.06 -11.54 5.05
N GLY A 524 0.23 -10.52 5.21
CA GLY A 524 -0.07 -9.55 4.16
C GLY A 524 1.17 -8.79 3.66
N ALA A 525 1.98 -8.27 4.59
CA ALA A 525 3.22 -7.58 4.27
C ALA A 525 4.21 -8.49 3.52
N ALA A 526 4.37 -9.73 3.97
CA ALA A 526 5.25 -10.69 3.31
C ALA A 526 4.72 -11.20 1.97
N ASN A 527 3.40 -11.23 1.78
CA ASN A 527 2.81 -11.51 0.47
C ASN A 527 3.16 -10.42 -0.55
N THR A 528 3.36 -9.18 -0.12
CA THR A 528 3.76 -8.06 -0.98
C THR A 528 5.29 -7.90 -1.10
N ALA A 529 6.03 -8.10 -0.02
CA ALA A 529 7.50 -7.97 0.02
C ALA A 529 8.25 -9.27 -0.33
N GLY A 530 7.56 -10.40 -0.49
CA GLY A 530 8.15 -11.73 -0.65
C GLY A 530 8.60 -12.38 0.67
N THR A 531 8.88 -11.56 1.69
CA THR A 531 9.26 -11.95 3.06
C THR A 531 8.82 -10.89 4.06
N VAL A 532 8.72 -11.23 5.35
CA VAL A 532 8.52 -10.21 6.38
C VAL A 532 9.78 -9.32 6.43
N PRO A 533 9.66 -7.97 6.34
CA PRO A 533 10.78 -7.06 6.49
C PRO A 533 11.56 -7.22 7.80
N GLU A 534 12.87 -7.36 7.72
CA GLU A 534 13.77 -7.54 8.87
C GLU A 534 14.95 -6.53 8.89
N GLY A 535 15.04 -5.64 7.91
CA GLY A 535 16.05 -4.58 7.82
C GLY A 535 17.38 -5.00 7.21
N ARG A 536 17.48 -6.19 6.60
CA ARG A 536 18.71 -6.73 6.00
C ARG A 536 18.95 -6.20 4.58
N ILE A 537 18.99 -4.89 4.42
CA ILE A 537 19.11 -4.26 3.10
C ILE A 537 20.50 -4.50 2.47
N ASP A 538 20.55 -4.69 1.16
CA ASP A 538 21.76 -4.70 0.34
C ASP A 538 21.77 -3.54 -0.66
N GLY A 539 22.29 -2.39 -0.22
CA GLY A 539 22.36 -1.16 -1.02
C GLY A 539 22.13 0.08 -0.16
N ARG A 540 22.13 1.25 -0.79
CA ARG A 540 21.81 2.51 -0.10
C ARG A 540 20.31 2.76 -0.16
N MET A 541 19.72 3.18 0.95
CA MET A 541 18.30 3.42 1.07
C MET A 541 18.01 4.83 1.56
N LEU A 542 17.23 5.58 0.77
CA LEU A 542 16.64 6.86 1.18
C LEU A 542 15.14 6.65 1.38
N VAL A 543 14.66 6.70 2.61
CA VAL A 543 13.23 6.63 2.90
C VAL A 543 12.60 8.02 2.84
N LEU A 544 11.45 8.15 2.18
CA LEU A 544 10.64 9.36 2.19
C LEU A 544 9.29 9.08 2.84
N GLU A 545 9.07 9.62 4.03
CA GLU A 545 7.89 9.36 4.83
C GLU A 545 6.98 10.58 4.93
N ALA A 546 5.67 10.36 4.80
CA ALA A 546 4.67 11.42 4.87
C ALA A 546 4.27 11.69 6.32
N ALA A 547 4.50 12.92 6.80
CA ALA A 547 4.36 13.22 8.23
C ALA A 547 2.90 13.29 8.72
N MET A 548 1.95 13.57 7.82
CA MET A 548 0.53 13.66 8.14
C MET A 548 -0.27 12.46 7.60
N ASP A 549 0.39 11.41 7.14
CA ASP A 549 -0.28 10.22 6.63
C ASP A 549 -1.14 9.54 7.72
N ILE A 550 -2.32 9.09 7.28
CA ILE A 550 -3.40 8.53 8.11
C ILE A 550 -3.65 7.04 7.84
N ASP A 551 -2.91 6.45 6.90
CA ASP A 551 -2.96 5.06 6.46
C ASP A 551 -1.62 4.35 6.71
N ALA A 552 -0.49 5.03 6.42
CA ALA A 552 0.87 4.63 6.79
C ALA A 552 1.44 5.68 7.77
N LEU A 553 1.57 5.32 9.05
CA LEU A 553 1.82 6.32 10.09
C LEU A 553 3.31 6.64 10.19
N ALA A 554 3.67 7.92 10.35
CA ALA A 554 5.05 8.38 10.28
C ALA A 554 6.08 7.60 11.14
N TRP A 555 5.71 7.17 12.35
CA TRP A 555 6.63 6.41 13.22
C TRP A 555 7.06 5.06 12.62
N GLN A 556 6.33 4.54 11.65
CA GLN A 556 6.58 3.24 11.01
C GLN A 556 7.89 3.23 10.23
N ALA A 557 8.30 4.37 9.66
CA ALA A 557 9.61 4.51 9.03
C ALA A 557 10.77 4.53 10.05
N ASP A 558 10.57 5.09 11.25
CA ASP A 558 11.54 5.01 12.35
C ASP A 558 11.69 3.57 12.88
N TRP A 559 10.59 2.83 12.98
CA TRP A 559 10.63 1.40 13.30
C TRP A 559 11.50 0.62 12.31
N TYR A 560 11.33 0.85 11.00
CA TYR A 560 12.13 0.14 9.99
C TYR A 560 13.59 0.59 10.00
N ARG A 561 13.87 1.87 10.23
CA ARG A 561 15.23 2.36 10.51
C ARG A 561 15.87 1.61 11.69
N GLY A 562 15.09 1.37 12.75
CA GLY A 562 15.48 0.55 13.89
C GLY A 562 15.83 -0.90 13.50
N LYS A 563 15.05 -1.52 12.61
CA LYS A 563 15.34 -2.85 12.04
C LYS A 563 16.65 -2.88 11.26
N VAL A 564 16.87 -1.90 10.38
CA VAL A 564 18.11 -1.78 9.60
C VAL A 564 19.33 -1.65 10.52
N ARG A 565 19.24 -0.79 11.54
CA ARG A 565 20.31 -0.64 12.53
C ARG A 565 20.56 -1.93 13.32
N ALA A 566 19.50 -2.63 13.73
CA ALA A 566 19.63 -3.89 14.45
C ALA A 566 20.27 -4.99 13.58
N ALA A 567 19.96 -5.03 12.29
CA ALA A 567 20.47 -6.01 11.35
C ALA A 567 21.92 -5.73 10.91
N LEU A 568 22.30 -4.46 10.70
CA LEU A 568 23.55 -4.08 10.04
C LEU A 568 24.56 -3.35 10.94
N GLY A 569 24.18 -2.96 12.17
CA GLY A 569 25.03 -2.16 13.06
C GLY A 569 25.41 -0.80 12.45
N ASP A 570 26.68 -0.40 12.58
CA ASP A 570 27.19 0.89 12.08
C ASP A 570 26.99 1.05 10.56
N ARG A 571 27.07 -0.04 9.79
CA ARG A 571 26.80 -0.03 8.35
C ARG A 571 25.38 0.41 8.02
N GLY A 572 24.41 0.11 8.90
CA GLY A 572 23.03 0.55 8.72
C GLY A 572 22.91 2.07 8.77
N ASP A 573 23.62 2.73 9.69
CA ASP A 573 23.64 4.20 9.78
C ASP A 573 24.37 4.86 8.60
N GLU A 574 25.26 4.14 7.92
CA GLU A 574 25.95 4.58 6.70
C GLU A 574 25.15 4.34 5.42
N GLN A 575 24.27 3.34 5.40
CA GLN A 575 23.50 2.92 4.22
C GLN A 575 22.06 3.46 4.22
N PHE A 576 21.58 4.01 5.33
CA PHE A 576 20.20 4.48 5.48
C PHE A 576 20.11 5.99 5.70
N ALA A 577 19.22 6.65 4.98
CA ALA A 577 18.81 8.04 5.20
C ALA A 577 17.29 8.12 5.20
N ILE A 578 16.73 9.10 5.91
CA ILE A 578 15.28 9.28 6.01
C ILE A 578 14.90 10.74 5.91
N TRP A 579 13.86 11.02 5.12
CA TRP A 579 13.19 12.30 5.01
C TRP A 579 11.77 12.17 5.53
N PHE A 580 11.40 13.02 6.47
CA PHE A 580 10.00 13.26 6.78
C PHE A 580 9.55 14.53 6.06
N ILE A 581 8.52 14.40 5.24
CA ILE A 581 7.93 15.55 4.53
C ILE A 581 6.70 15.97 5.33
N ASP A 582 6.74 17.17 5.91
CA ASP A 582 5.64 17.77 6.67
C ASP A 582 4.48 18.16 5.75
N HIS A 583 3.27 18.24 6.29
CA HIS A 583 2.05 18.55 5.54
C HIS A 583 1.77 17.61 4.35
N THR A 584 2.26 16.36 4.33
CA THR A 584 1.92 15.39 3.27
C THR A 584 1.06 14.25 3.81
N HIS A 585 0.13 13.77 2.98
CA HIS A 585 -0.71 12.60 3.24
C HIS A 585 -0.22 11.39 2.43
N HIS A 586 -0.98 10.29 2.54
CA HIS A 586 -0.78 9.07 1.74
C HIS A 586 -0.79 9.34 0.23
N ASP A 587 -1.62 10.30 -0.19
CA ASP A 587 -1.81 10.72 -1.58
C ASP A 587 -1.50 12.21 -1.75
N ASN A 588 -1.09 12.59 -2.97
CA ASN A 588 -0.97 14.00 -3.35
C ASN A 588 -2.34 14.71 -3.34
N PRO A 589 -2.42 16.00 -2.95
CA PRO A 589 -3.69 16.71 -2.76
C PRO A 589 -4.43 16.99 -4.08
N GLN A 590 -5.60 16.38 -4.26
CA GLN A 590 -6.40 16.49 -5.49
C GLN A 590 -7.49 17.58 -5.47
N THR A 591 -7.90 18.04 -4.29
CA THR A 591 -8.96 19.04 -4.12
C THR A 591 -8.42 20.37 -3.60
N PRO A 592 -9.10 21.51 -3.86
CA PRO A 592 -8.74 22.79 -3.23
C PRO A 592 -8.64 22.67 -1.70
N ALA A 593 -9.63 22.04 -1.06
CA ALA A 593 -9.62 21.82 0.39
C ALA A 593 -8.36 21.05 0.86
N ALA A 594 -7.93 20.02 0.12
CA ALA A 594 -6.69 19.29 0.40
C ALA A 594 -5.45 20.16 0.20
N ARG A 595 -5.41 20.99 -0.85
CA ARG A 595 -4.31 21.93 -1.12
C ARG A 595 -4.17 23.02 -0.06
N ALA A 596 -5.23 23.33 0.70
CA ALA A 596 -5.18 24.26 1.83
C ALA A 596 -4.57 23.64 3.11
N HIS A 597 -4.46 22.31 3.18
CA HIS A 597 -4.03 21.58 4.39
C HIS A 597 -2.76 20.76 4.18
N THR A 598 -2.54 20.29 2.95
CA THR A 598 -1.43 19.42 2.58
C THR A 598 -0.78 19.79 1.27
N VAL A 599 0.45 19.32 1.09
CA VAL A 599 1.31 19.53 -0.08
C VAL A 599 1.63 18.21 -0.77
N SER A 600 2.10 18.28 -2.02
CA SER A 600 2.58 17.11 -2.75
C SER A 600 3.96 16.65 -2.25
N TYR A 601 4.17 15.34 -2.11
CA TYR A 601 5.51 14.78 -1.87
C TYR A 601 6.30 14.59 -3.16
N GLU A 602 5.70 14.78 -4.35
CA GLU A 602 6.30 14.41 -5.64
C GLU A 602 7.64 15.12 -5.88
N GLY A 603 7.72 16.42 -5.58
CA GLY A 603 8.97 17.16 -5.74
C GLY A 603 10.09 16.64 -4.82
N ALA A 604 9.75 16.21 -3.61
CA ALA A 604 10.69 15.58 -2.70
C ALA A 604 11.10 14.19 -3.18
N LEU A 605 10.18 13.40 -3.75
CA LEU A 605 10.48 12.09 -4.33
C LEU A 605 11.43 12.22 -5.54
N GLN A 606 11.14 13.15 -6.44
CA GLN A 606 11.97 13.47 -7.61
C GLN A 606 13.38 13.89 -7.18
N GLN A 607 13.50 14.81 -6.23
CA GLN A 607 14.81 15.20 -5.71
C GLN A 607 15.50 14.06 -4.96
N GLY A 608 14.74 13.22 -4.25
CA GLY A 608 15.24 12.04 -3.55
C GLY A 608 15.87 11.01 -4.48
N LEU A 609 15.28 10.77 -5.65
CA LEU A 609 15.87 9.88 -6.67
C LEU A 609 17.21 10.43 -7.19
N ARG A 610 17.31 11.74 -7.44
CA ARG A 610 18.57 12.40 -7.86
C ARG A 610 19.63 12.38 -6.75
N ASP A 611 19.22 12.58 -5.51
CA ASP A 611 20.10 12.54 -4.33
C ASP A 611 20.58 11.12 -4.04
N LEU A 612 19.70 10.11 -4.15
CA LEU A 612 20.05 8.71 -4.03
C LEU A 612 21.04 8.31 -5.13
N ALA A 613 20.82 8.75 -6.36
CA ALA A 613 21.76 8.54 -7.45
C ALA A 613 23.12 9.18 -7.18
N SER A 614 23.13 10.45 -6.76
CA SER A 614 24.37 11.15 -6.37
C SER A 614 25.09 10.45 -5.22
N TRP A 615 24.34 9.91 -4.27
CA TRP A 615 24.87 9.14 -3.16
C TRP A 615 25.57 7.90 -3.69
N VAL A 616 24.85 7.02 -4.38
CA VAL A 616 25.37 5.76 -4.93
C VAL A 616 26.56 5.99 -5.86
N GLU A 617 26.45 6.90 -6.82
CA GLU A 617 27.42 7.10 -7.90
C GLU A 617 28.68 7.85 -7.45
N SER A 618 28.54 8.80 -6.53
CA SER A 618 29.64 9.73 -6.18
C SER A 618 29.93 9.86 -4.68
N GLY A 619 29.23 9.12 -3.83
CA GLY A 619 29.41 9.15 -2.37
C GLY A 619 28.72 10.32 -1.67
N GLN A 620 27.98 11.16 -2.39
CA GLN A 620 27.33 12.35 -1.84
C GLN A 620 26.05 11.98 -1.07
N ARG A 621 26.19 11.71 0.22
CA ARG A 621 25.07 11.32 1.09
C ARG A 621 24.05 12.46 1.28
N PRO A 622 22.74 12.23 1.08
CA PRO A 622 21.73 13.21 1.43
C PRO A 622 21.67 13.44 2.95
N SER A 623 21.40 14.68 3.35
CA SER A 623 21.13 14.98 4.76
C SER A 623 19.85 14.24 5.20
N SER A 624 19.82 13.69 6.42
CA SER A 624 18.58 13.09 6.96
C SER A 624 17.79 14.12 7.76
N THR A 625 16.47 13.92 7.83
CA THR A 625 15.62 14.68 8.75
C THR A 625 15.97 14.31 10.19
N ARG A 626 16.10 15.30 11.06
CA ARG A 626 16.16 15.14 12.51
C ARG A 626 14.74 15.19 13.07
N TYR A 627 14.41 14.28 13.97
CA TYR A 627 13.08 14.14 14.54
C TYR A 627 13.13 13.44 15.89
N ARG A 628 12.00 13.43 16.60
CA ARG A 628 11.72 12.55 17.73
C ARG A 628 10.41 11.82 17.48
N ILE A 629 10.33 10.56 17.91
CA ILE A 629 9.07 9.84 18.06
C ILE A 629 8.71 9.85 19.55
N VAL A 630 7.56 10.42 19.89
CA VAL A 630 7.06 10.50 21.28
C VAL A 630 5.63 9.98 21.27
N ASP A 631 5.33 8.93 22.03
CA ASP A 631 3.99 8.30 22.07
C ASP A 631 3.44 7.96 20.66
N ALA A 632 4.30 7.40 19.80
CA ALA A 632 4.02 7.09 18.39
C ALA A 632 3.70 8.32 17.50
N GLN A 633 3.96 9.53 17.97
CA GLN A 633 3.81 10.78 17.21
C GLN A 633 5.16 11.32 16.74
N LEU A 634 5.21 11.86 15.53
CA LEU A 634 6.38 12.51 14.96
C LEU A 634 6.48 13.97 15.44
N GLU A 635 7.64 14.34 15.98
CA GLU A 635 8.00 15.73 16.30
C GLU A 635 9.19 16.18 15.43
N LEU A 636 8.99 17.25 14.66
CA LEU A 636 10.00 17.85 13.78
C LEU A 636 10.51 19.19 14.36
N PRO A 637 11.81 19.52 14.26
CA PRO A 637 12.32 20.84 14.63
C PRO A 637 11.71 21.96 13.77
N ASP A 638 11.48 23.14 14.35
CA ASP A 638 10.87 24.29 13.67
C ASP A 638 11.84 25.07 12.77
N ARG A 639 13.16 24.84 12.90
CA ARG A 639 14.19 25.56 12.14
C ARG A 639 14.76 24.65 11.05
N ALA A 640 14.87 25.13 9.83
CA ALA A 640 15.33 24.30 8.70
C ALA A 640 16.76 23.76 8.91
N ALA A 641 17.64 24.56 9.52
CA ALA A 641 19.01 24.15 9.87
C ALA A 641 19.06 23.01 10.90
N GLU A 642 18.09 22.94 11.81
CA GLU A 642 17.99 21.88 12.81
C GLU A 642 17.25 20.66 12.24
N ARG A 643 16.18 20.89 11.47
CA ARG A 643 15.36 19.84 10.84
C ARG A 643 16.17 19.02 9.84
N GLY A 644 17.04 19.64 9.05
CA GLY A 644 17.75 18.93 7.97
C GLY A 644 16.78 18.42 6.89
N GLY A 645 17.12 17.31 6.24
CA GLY A 645 16.32 16.76 5.14
C GLY A 645 16.37 17.66 3.89
N ILE A 646 15.22 17.81 3.24
CA ILE A 646 15.09 18.52 1.95
C ILE A 646 13.99 19.61 1.94
N GLN A 647 13.01 19.52 2.84
CA GLN A 647 11.82 20.35 2.78
C GLN A 647 12.04 21.74 3.41
N PRO A 648 11.55 22.83 2.77
CA PRO A 648 11.60 24.15 3.38
C PRO A 648 10.69 24.23 4.61
N VAL A 649 10.99 25.12 5.56
CA VAL A 649 10.15 25.42 6.72
C VAL A 649 9.64 26.84 6.64
N ILE A 650 8.39 27.06 7.06
CA ILE A 650 7.70 28.35 6.97
C ILE A 650 7.18 28.73 8.36
N ALA A 651 7.63 29.87 8.88
CA ALA A 651 7.05 30.51 10.04
C ALA A 651 6.16 31.67 9.59
N LEU A 652 4.85 31.48 9.60
CA LEU A 652 3.84 32.46 9.17
C LEU A 652 3.18 33.13 10.38
N GLN A 653 2.92 34.43 10.28
CA GLN A 653 2.23 35.22 11.29
C GLN A 653 1.21 36.18 10.65
N ALA A 654 0.13 36.45 11.37
CA ALA A 654 -0.85 37.51 11.12
C ALA A 654 -0.84 38.48 12.31
N ASN A 655 -0.58 39.76 12.06
CA ASN A 655 -0.39 40.80 13.07
C ASN A 655 0.59 40.40 14.20
N GLY A 656 1.65 39.66 13.84
CA GLY A 656 2.70 39.20 14.77
C GLY A 656 2.38 37.93 15.57
N GLY A 657 1.24 37.27 15.32
CA GLY A 657 0.85 36.03 16.00
C GLY A 657 0.36 34.94 15.05
N VAL A 658 0.12 33.74 15.58
CA VAL A 658 -0.54 32.64 14.85
C VAL A 658 -2.06 32.83 14.72
N ARG A 659 -2.59 33.85 15.39
CA ARG A 659 -3.98 34.28 15.35
C ARG A 659 -4.08 35.80 15.49
N THR A 660 -5.02 36.40 14.76
CA THR A 660 -5.48 37.77 15.00
C THR A 660 -7.00 37.85 14.92
N ASP A 661 -7.57 38.82 15.63
CA ASP A 661 -8.98 39.19 15.55
C ASP A 661 -9.05 40.63 15.01
N VAL A 662 -9.85 40.87 13.98
CA VAL A 662 -10.02 42.18 13.31
C VAL A 662 -11.50 42.44 13.00
N VAL A 663 -11.88 43.67 12.68
CA VAL A 663 -13.23 43.97 12.14
C VAL A 663 -13.25 43.89 10.62
N VAL A 664 -14.43 43.69 10.02
CA VAL A 664 -14.60 43.73 8.55
C VAL A 664 -13.94 44.98 7.95
N GLY A 665 -13.11 44.78 6.91
CA GLY A 665 -12.39 45.84 6.21
C GLY A 665 -11.10 46.35 6.89
N GLU A 666 -10.80 45.92 8.12
CA GLU A 666 -9.53 46.23 8.78
C GLU A 666 -8.39 45.41 8.13
N PRO A 667 -7.29 46.05 7.70
CA PRO A 667 -6.16 45.35 7.11
C PRO A 667 -5.43 44.44 8.12
N VAL A 668 -5.18 43.20 7.72
CA VAL A 668 -4.31 42.26 8.43
C VAL A 668 -2.93 42.27 7.78
N HIS A 669 -1.88 42.43 8.59
CA HIS A 669 -0.50 42.38 8.15
C HIS A 669 0.05 40.96 8.32
N PHE A 670 0.44 40.34 7.21
CA PHE A 670 1.07 39.02 7.20
C PHE A 670 2.58 39.15 7.09
N SER A 671 3.31 38.35 7.87
CA SER A 671 4.77 38.22 7.77
C SER A 671 5.14 36.74 7.77
N ALA A 672 6.13 36.38 6.96
CA ALA A 672 6.62 35.01 6.89
C ALA A 672 8.15 34.96 6.83
N GLN A 673 8.73 33.99 7.52
CA GLN A 673 10.12 33.59 7.38
C GLN A 673 10.16 32.19 6.76
N ILE A 674 10.80 32.07 5.60
CA ILE A 674 10.95 30.81 4.87
C ILE A 674 12.41 30.41 4.88
N GLU A 675 12.70 29.16 5.24
CA GLU A 675 14.06 28.65 5.36
C GLU A 675 14.19 27.29 4.69
N VAL A 676 15.21 27.14 3.86
CA VAL A 676 15.59 25.88 3.23
C VAL A 676 16.71 25.23 4.05
N PRO A 677 16.68 23.91 4.31
CA PRO A 677 17.78 23.25 5.03
C PRO A 677 19.15 23.50 4.37
N PRO A 678 20.26 23.56 5.12
CA PRO A 678 21.58 23.78 4.56
C PRO A 678 21.91 22.81 3.44
N GLY A 679 22.26 23.34 2.26
CA GLY A 679 22.55 22.56 1.07
C GLY A 679 21.32 22.07 0.29
N ALA A 680 20.09 22.28 0.79
CA ALA A 680 18.83 21.83 0.16
C ALA A 680 18.32 22.71 -1.00
N GLY A 681 19.00 23.83 -1.28
CA GLY A 681 18.72 24.69 -2.43
C GLY A 681 18.15 26.05 -2.03
N SER A 682 17.21 26.55 -2.83
CA SER A 682 16.63 27.89 -2.66
C SER A 682 15.11 27.87 -2.83
N VAL A 683 14.42 28.80 -2.16
CA VAL A 683 12.99 29.05 -2.38
C VAL A 683 12.81 29.63 -3.79
N VAL A 684 12.03 28.99 -4.64
CA VAL A 684 11.81 29.39 -6.04
C VAL A 684 10.40 29.90 -6.32
N ALA A 685 9.44 29.64 -5.43
CA ALA A 685 8.10 30.19 -5.51
C ALA A 685 7.48 30.28 -4.12
N ALA A 686 6.57 31.23 -3.94
CA ALA A 686 5.70 31.31 -2.77
C ALA A 686 4.36 31.92 -3.18
N GLN A 687 3.26 31.40 -2.62
CA GLN A 687 1.90 31.78 -2.99
C GLN A 687 1.02 31.94 -1.76
N TRP A 688 0.25 33.02 -1.73
CA TRP A 688 -0.69 33.34 -0.68
C TRP A 688 -2.10 32.90 -1.05
N ASP A 689 -2.79 32.37 -0.05
CA ASP A 689 -4.24 32.14 -0.04
C ASP A 689 -4.77 32.69 1.29
N PHE A 690 -5.25 33.93 1.28
CA PHE A 690 -5.73 34.58 2.50
C PHE A 690 -7.06 34.02 2.99
N GLU A 691 -7.83 33.38 2.10
CA GLU A 691 -9.16 32.82 2.41
C GLU A 691 -9.06 31.39 2.97
N GLY A 692 -7.99 30.66 2.61
CA GLY A 692 -7.71 29.31 3.09
C GLY A 692 -8.50 28.22 2.38
N ILE A 693 -8.81 28.43 1.10
CA ILE A 693 -9.64 27.53 0.27
C ILE A 693 -8.82 26.67 -0.71
N GLY A 694 -7.52 26.94 -0.85
CA GLY A 694 -6.52 26.15 -1.57
C GLY A 694 -6.44 26.40 -3.08
N ASP A 695 -6.79 27.60 -3.53
CA ASP A 695 -6.68 28.08 -4.91
C ASP A 695 -5.43 28.95 -5.16
N TYR A 696 -4.81 29.52 -4.11
CA TYR A 696 -3.54 30.25 -4.15
C TYR A 696 -3.48 31.36 -5.24
N PRO A 697 -4.37 32.36 -5.21
CA PRO A 697 -4.50 33.35 -6.29
C PRO A 697 -3.39 34.41 -6.33
N HIS A 698 -2.50 34.44 -5.35
CA HIS A 698 -1.53 35.53 -5.17
C HIS A 698 -0.09 35.01 -5.12
N ASP A 699 0.64 35.13 -6.21
CA ASP A 699 2.07 34.86 -6.24
C ASP A 699 2.87 35.95 -5.50
N ALA A 700 3.83 35.55 -4.68
CA ALA A 700 4.78 36.45 -4.07
C ALA A 700 5.95 36.73 -5.03
N ALA A 701 6.28 38.02 -5.22
CA ALA A 701 7.48 38.40 -5.94
C ALA A 701 8.72 38.06 -5.09
N LEU A 702 9.62 37.23 -5.64
CA LEU A 702 10.84 36.81 -4.96
C LEU A 702 12.01 36.61 -5.92
N THR A 703 13.21 36.60 -5.36
CA THR A 703 14.43 36.10 -6.01
C THR A 703 14.86 34.83 -5.30
N PRO A 704 15.31 33.77 -6.01
CA PRO A 704 15.71 32.54 -5.36
C PRO A 704 16.81 32.72 -4.31
N GLN A 705 16.52 32.29 -3.09
CA GLN A 705 17.46 32.30 -1.97
C GLN A 705 17.07 31.25 -0.92
N ALA A 706 18.04 30.81 -0.12
CA ALA A 706 17.83 29.80 0.91
C ALA A 706 17.01 30.29 2.11
N MET A 707 17.02 31.61 2.38
CA MET A 707 16.26 32.24 3.46
C MET A 707 15.56 33.48 2.94
N LEU A 708 14.27 33.61 3.20
CA LEU A 708 13.45 34.66 2.62
C LEU A 708 12.43 35.18 3.63
N SER A 709 12.30 36.50 3.71
CA SER A 709 11.23 37.17 4.45
C SER A 709 10.18 37.72 3.48
N LEU A 710 8.92 37.35 3.66
CA LEU A 710 7.80 37.89 2.90
C LEU A 710 6.89 38.70 3.80
N THR A 711 6.24 39.70 3.22
CA THR A 711 5.13 40.43 3.84
C THR A 711 4.00 40.60 2.85
N ALA A 712 2.78 40.63 3.37
CA ALA A 712 1.59 40.94 2.60
C ALA A 712 0.56 41.64 3.48
N THR A 713 -0.46 42.23 2.88
CA THR A 713 -1.59 42.81 3.59
C THR A 713 -2.88 42.45 2.87
N HIS A 714 -3.89 42.04 3.63
CA HIS A 714 -5.21 41.67 3.11
C HIS A 714 -6.29 42.17 4.06
N ALA A 715 -7.44 42.55 3.51
CA ALA A 715 -8.61 42.97 4.28
C ALA A 715 -9.80 42.12 3.84
N TYR A 716 -10.54 41.60 4.82
CA TYR A 716 -11.66 40.68 4.58
C TYR A 716 -12.98 41.46 4.46
N ASP A 717 -13.80 41.08 3.49
CA ASP A 717 -15.07 41.75 3.17
C ASP A 717 -16.26 41.22 3.98
N LYS A 718 -16.10 40.07 4.65
CA LYS A 718 -17.15 39.36 5.38
C LYS A 718 -16.67 38.92 6.76
N PRO A 719 -17.57 38.86 7.75
CA PRO A 719 -17.27 38.25 9.03
C PRO A 719 -17.09 36.74 8.87
N GLY A 720 -16.18 36.15 9.65
CA GLY A 720 -15.86 34.73 9.55
C GLY A 720 -14.56 34.35 10.25
N THR A 721 -14.27 33.05 10.27
CA THR A 721 -12.95 32.54 10.64
C THR A 721 -12.27 32.03 9.39
N TYR A 722 -11.13 32.63 9.08
CA TYR A 722 -10.31 32.31 7.92
C TYR A 722 -9.01 31.66 8.40
N PHE A 723 -8.49 30.74 7.60
CA PHE A 723 -7.19 30.12 7.83
C PHE A 723 -6.26 30.45 6.68
N ALA A 724 -5.71 31.67 6.69
CA ALA A 724 -4.78 32.13 5.67
C ALA A 724 -3.58 31.19 5.56
N VAL A 725 -3.20 30.87 4.33
CA VAL A 725 -2.15 29.90 3.98
C VAL A 725 -1.06 30.60 3.17
N LEU A 726 0.18 30.28 3.49
CA LEU A 726 1.32 30.53 2.63
C LEU A 726 1.91 29.19 2.22
N ARG A 727 1.97 28.91 0.92
CA ARG A 727 2.74 27.79 0.36
C ARG A 727 4.06 28.31 -0.16
N ALA A 728 5.16 27.61 0.16
CA ALA A 728 6.47 27.89 -0.40
C ALA A 728 7.02 26.65 -1.11
N VAL A 729 7.80 26.88 -2.16
CA VAL A 729 8.42 25.84 -2.97
C VAL A 729 9.92 26.10 -3.01
N SER A 730 10.72 25.10 -2.66
CA SER A 730 12.17 25.13 -2.88
C SER A 730 12.59 24.17 -3.99
N GLN A 731 13.73 24.47 -4.61
CA GLN A 731 14.34 23.65 -5.66
C GLN A 731 15.86 23.64 -5.46
N ARG A 732 16.50 22.49 -5.65
CA ARG A 732 17.92 22.24 -5.29
C ARG A 732 18.91 23.21 -5.95
N GLN A 733 18.75 23.47 -7.24
CA GLN A 733 19.59 24.36 -8.05
C GLN A 733 19.07 25.81 -8.09
N GLY A 734 17.92 26.10 -7.47
CA GLY A 734 17.27 27.41 -7.56
C GLY A 734 16.67 27.70 -8.93
N ASP A 735 16.44 26.67 -9.76
CA ASP A 735 15.84 26.82 -11.08
C ASP A 735 14.33 27.07 -10.93
N VAL A 736 13.89 28.26 -11.33
CA VAL A 736 12.48 28.67 -11.25
C VAL A 736 11.63 28.07 -12.38
N ALA A 737 12.26 27.72 -13.51
CA ALA A 737 11.59 27.29 -14.72
C ALA A 737 11.35 25.77 -14.76
N THR A 738 12.17 24.99 -14.06
CA THR A 738 11.97 23.53 -14.03
C THR A 738 10.66 23.14 -13.33
N PRO A 739 9.90 22.18 -13.91
CA PRO A 739 8.75 21.60 -13.24
C PRO A 739 9.16 20.55 -12.20
N PHE A 740 10.44 20.13 -12.17
CA PHE A 740 10.90 18.99 -11.38
C PHE A 740 11.63 19.39 -10.10
N GLY A 741 11.60 18.50 -9.10
CA GLY A 741 12.28 18.71 -7.81
C GLY A 741 11.72 19.91 -7.04
N ARG A 742 10.44 20.23 -7.24
CA ARG A 742 9.75 21.36 -6.60
C ARG A 742 9.20 20.94 -5.26
N ILE A 743 10.00 21.08 -4.21
CA ILE A 743 9.65 20.62 -2.86
C ILE A 743 8.78 21.65 -2.17
N GLU A 744 7.54 21.27 -1.87
CA GLU A 744 6.55 22.14 -1.25
C GLU A 744 6.53 22.02 0.28
N ASN A 745 6.17 23.12 0.94
CA ASN A 745 5.61 23.11 2.30
C ASN A 745 4.58 24.24 2.40
N LEU A 746 3.74 24.20 3.44
CA LEU A 746 2.80 25.27 3.74
C LEU A 746 2.81 25.64 5.22
N ALA A 747 2.31 26.83 5.55
CA ALA A 747 1.98 27.24 6.90
C ALA A 747 0.65 27.98 6.93
N ARG A 748 -0.04 27.92 8.06
CA ARG A 748 -1.40 28.44 8.24
C ARG A 748 -1.47 29.32 9.49
N VAL A 749 -2.28 30.38 9.43
CA VAL A 749 -2.60 31.25 10.58
C VAL A 749 -4.09 31.55 10.60
N ARG A 750 -4.65 31.79 11.80
CA ARG A 750 -6.08 32.06 11.98
C ARG A 750 -6.37 33.56 11.95
N VAL A 751 -7.35 33.96 11.16
CA VAL A 751 -7.89 35.33 11.18
C VAL A 751 -9.37 35.26 11.53
N VAL A 752 -9.76 35.91 12.62
CA VAL A 752 -11.16 36.03 13.02
C VAL A 752 -11.65 37.44 12.68
N VAL A 753 -12.59 37.53 11.75
CA VAL A 753 -13.15 38.79 11.27
C VAL A 753 -14.53 38.96 11.90
N ARG A 754 -14.73 40.06 12.62
CA ARG A 754 -15.96 40.36 13.38
C ARG A 754 -16.83 41.41 12.72
#